data_AF-A0A0S3U9K3-F1
#
_entry.id   AF-A0A0S3U9K3-F1
#
_cell.length_a   1.000
_cell.length_b   1.000
_cell.length_c   1.000
_cell.angle_alpha   90.00
_cell.angle_beta   90.00
_cell.angle_gamma   90.00
#
_symmetry.space_group_name_H-M   'P 1'
#
loop_
_entity.id
_entity.type
_entity.pdbx_description
1 polymer ?
#
loop_
_entity_poly.entity_id
_entity_poly.type
_entity_poly.pdbx_seq_one_letter_code
_entity_poly.pdbx_strand_id
1 'polypeptide(L)'
;MTSQLLNSRYQVGGSLPPDATCYVERKADTDLYRALLAGEFCYVFNSRQMGKSSLRVRSKLRLREIGVQCCTIDMTAIGVQQVSAEQWYASIAASIVSSFGLKVQFGQWWRDRAHLTFVNRLELFLETILLAQIPQNVVIFIDEIDSVLALKFPADDFFALIRSCYDQRSEKSVFNRLSFALLGVTTPAELISDKQRTPFNIGRAIELSGFRFSESAPLLAGLRRVVKNPETVLKYILNWTGGQPFLTQKFCDIIVREVHEQTTSEEFEPVHISALTLEYLFQLRVIENWEAQDRPEHLRTIRDRVLGNQAQTGKLLELYQRILRSPKLELDQNYPIFQHRHRGIEIDSSVEQIALLLSGLVEKSDGYLRVKNPVYQAVFDLNWIDRQFAKLRPYSEALNQWKRSDYEDDSRLLRGQALIDAQKWSMGKQLSDEDYRFLTASQAAEEQSKLRDLEADRAQVIAARLALERRSTKLQRRLLALLSLVLAAAILLGLIAFSQYRGATRSSVNAITSNSELLYSLGQGMDAMIEAMRARTKVEALQIQDPTTLAQVDRVLGQTVYTAAEANRFSGHTGGVRCVSFSPDGDFVATCSEDQTVKIWRTDGSQLATLKGHAGSVFATAFSPDGELIATGGADNSIRLWSHDGWSMARLEGHAGTIYSISFSPDGQTIATGSGDTTIKLWSREGKLLRTLSGHQQVINSVAFSTDGKTIASGCADRKIKLWSVEGTLLKTLEGHDDAVQAIAFNPDGTGLASASLDDTIAIWDLQGNLIRKIDTQSDGVTSLAWSPSGETIATVGFDKTLKLWRRDGTLLRSLQGHRNTPWSVAFNPDQWSIVTGSADKTARLWRLSNDWLIRLEGHTSDVNQVAFSPDGQWIVSASKDRSIRLWSQGGNFVRQFKSDRSWKFDAEFSPDGGIIASNGTNGMIQRWKLDGTPLKPLQDPSGSAIESLAYSPIQGNLVTGGQDKQLRLWNTEGKLIRAWSAHDAPIQKVVFSPDGQWIASSGLDGAVKLWQASTGELVAPLVGHRGEVRAIAISKSMIATGSLDRTIKLWKLDGTLLKTLEGHQDQIYSIAFSPDGTQFASASLDKTIKLWLIEGRLITTLSGHTDGVRSVAFSPDGALLASASRDRTVIVWNLNQVTKTNPTIAACRWLSDYLSTNVALEESDRSLCKGIQ
;
A
#
# COMPACT_ATOMS: atom_id res chain seq x y z
N MET A 1 -40.94 39.57 4.86
CA MET A 1 -41.18 38.56 5.93
C MET A 1 -40.74 37.15 5.54
N THR A 2 -40.69 36.79 4.25
CA THR A 2 -40.29 35.46 3.74
C THR A 2 -38.84 35.05 4.01
N SER A 3 -37.87 35.99 4.10
CA SER A 3 -36.46 35.64 4.41
C SER A 3 -36.15 35.48 5.92
N GLN A 4 -36.97 36.02 6.82
CA GLN A 4 -36.77 35.87 8.28
C GLN A 4 -37.33 34.55 8.84
N LEU A 5 -38.28 33.92 8.14
CA LEU A 5 -38.81 32.59 8.49
C LEU A 5 -37.79 31.46 8.20
N LEU A 6 -36.93 31.63 7.18
CA LEU A 6 -35.89 30.68 6.79
C LEU A 6 -34.63 30.71 7.70
N ASN A 7 -34.43 31.79 8.47
CA ASN A 7 -33.24 31.98 9.32
C ASN A 7 -33.33 31.32 10.71
N SER A 8 -34.43 30.64 11.05
CA SER A 8 -34.57 29.88 12.29
C SER A 8 -34.67 28.37 12.03
N ARG A 9 -33.73 27.81 11.27
CA ARG A 9 -33.65 26.35 11.07
C ARG A 9 -33.27 25.64 12.36
N TYR A 10 -33.94 24.54 12.67
CA TYR A 10 -33.43 23.58 13.65
C TYR A 10 -32.11 23.03 13.09
N GLN A 11 -31.01 23.23 13.82
CA GLN A 11 -29.70 22.76 13.38
C GLN A 11 -29.52 21.31 13.82
N VAL A 12 -29.87 20.38 12.92
CA VAL A 12 -29.80 18.94 13.15
C VAL A 12 -28.33 18.49 13.14
N GLY A 13 -27.71 18.42 14.32
CA GLY A 13 -26.31 18.03 14.49
C GLY A 13 -25.87 17.88 15.95
N GLY A 14 -24.76 17.20 16.19
CA GLY A 14 -24.24 16.95 17.55
C GLY A 14 -23.55 18.15 18.22
N SER A 15 -23.28 19.21 17.45
CA SER A 15 -22.55 20.41 17.85
C SER A 15 -23.34 21.65 17.46
N LEU A 16 -23.87 22.35 18.46
CA LEU A 16 -24.57 23.62 18.29
C LEU A 16 -23.63 24.78 18.68
N PRO A 17 -23.66 25.90 17.95
CA PRO A 17 -22.88 27.07 18.31
C PRO A 17 -23.42 27.74 19.60
N PRO A 18 -22.61 28.58 20.25
CA PRO A 18 -22.96 29.27 21.51
C PRO A 18 -24.24 30.10 21.49
N ASP A 19 -24.62 30.62 20.34
CA ASP A 19 -25.77 31.50 20.12
C ASP A 19 -26.99 30.74 19.57
N ALA A 20 -26.91 29.41 19.43
CA ALA A 20 -28.01 28.60 18.95
C ALA A 20 -29.25 28.71 19.85
N THR A 21 -30.33 29.27 19.32
CA THR A 21 -31.61 29.47 20.00
C THR A 21 -32.38 28.17 20.23
N CYS A 22 -31.99 27.08 19.56
CA CYS A 22 -32.56 25.73 19.72
C CYS A 22 -31.84 24.88 20.77
N TYR A 23 -30.82 25.41 21.46
CA TYR A 23 -30.12 24.67 22.51
C TYR A 23 -31.04 24.41 23.71
N VAL A 24 -31.14 23.15 24.12
CA VAL A 24 -31.92 22.72 25.30
C VAL A 24 -30.95 22.51 26.46
N GLU A 25 -31.02 23.39 27.47
CA GLU A 25 -30.26 23.23 28.71
C GLU A 25 -30.84 22.07 29.52
N ARG A 26 -29.97 21.16 29.95
CA ARG A 26 -30.35 19.97 30.72
C ARG A 26 -29.73 20.01 32.11
N LYS A 27 -30.20 19.13 33.00
CA LYS A 27 -29.55 18.92 34.30
C LYS A 27 -28.03 18.71 34.19
N ALA A 28 -27.57 17.98 33.17
CA ALA A 28 -26.15 17.73 32.92
C ALA A 28 -25.30 19.00 32.71
N ASP A 29 -25.88 20.07 32.15
CA ASP A 29 -25.21 21.37 32.01
C ASP A 29 -24.85 21.98 33.35
N THR A 30 -25.81 21.94 34.27
CA THR A 30 -25.60 22.46 35.62
C THR A 30 -24.68 21.53 36.42
N ASP A 31 -24.84 20.22 36.30
CA ASP A 31 -24.03 19.24 37.03
C ASP A 31 -22.55 19.29 36.60
N LEU A 32 -22.27 19.30 35.29
CA LEU A 32 -20.91 19.42 34.77
C LEU A 32 -20.28 20.76 35.16
N TYR A 33 -21.02 21.87 35.00
CA TYR A 33 -20.52 23.20 35.35
C TYR A 33 -20.17 23.30 36.84
N ARG A 34 -21.05 22.82 37.73
CA ARG A 34 -20.81 22.86 39.19
C ARG A 34 -19.66 21.95 39.60
N ALA A 35 -19.56 20.74 39.04
CA ALA A 35 -18.49 19.81 39.33
C ALA A 35 -17.12 20.37 38.92
N LEU A 36 -17.02 20.93 37.71
CA LEU A 36 -15.79 21.57 37.23
C LEU A 36 -15.44 22.83 38.03
N LEU A 37 -16.44 23.61 38.46
CA LEU A 37 -16.22 24.77 39.32
C LEU A 37 -15.68 24.37 40.71
N ALA A 38 -16.13 23.22 41.23
CA ALA A 38 -15.60 22.63 42.46
C ALA A 38 -14.22 21.97 42.28
N GLY A 39 -13.66 21.97 41.07
CA GLY A 39 -12.38 21.36 40.76
C GLY A 39 -12.43 19.84 40.64
N GLU A 40 -13.60 19.23 40.44
CA GLU A 40 -13.73 17.79 40.27
C GLU A 40 -13.29 17.33 38.87
N PHE A 41 -12.66 16.16 38.79
CA PHE A 41 -12.47 15.51 37.48
C PHE A 41 -13.79 14.91 37.02
N CYS A 42 -14.15 15.13 35.76
CA CYS A 42 -15.45 14.73 35.23
C CYS A 42 -15.31 13.82 34.01
N TYR A 43 -16.26 12.91 33.81
CA TYR A 43 -16.37 12.17 32.56
C TYR A 43 -17.82 12.10 32.07
N VAL A 44 -18.01 12.38 30.78
CA VAL A 44 -19.29 12.41 30.06
C VAL A 44 -19.25 11.31 28.98
N PHE A 45 -19.49 10.08 29.41
CA PHE A 45 -19.45 8.90 28.56
C PHE A 45 -20.87 8.48 28.18
N ASN A 46 -21.21 8.60 26.88
CA ASN A 46 -22.56 8.34 26.40
C ASN A 46 -22.57 8.03 24.89
N SER A 47 -23.67 7.51 24.35
CA SER A 47 -23.83 7.20 22.93
C SER A 47 -23.60 8.42 22.03
N ARG A 48 -23.37 8.21 20.72
CA ARG A 48 -23.24 9.29 19.74
C ARG A 48 -24.54 10.14 19.70
N GLN A 49 -24.39 11.38 19.27
CA GLN A 49 -25.49 12.33 19.04
C GLN A 49 -26.38 12.68 20.26
N MET A 50 -25.83 12.57 21.47
CA MET A 50 -26.48 13.04 22.72
C MET A 50 -26.19 14.51 23.06
N GLY A 51 -25.48 15.24 22.20
CA GLY A 51 -25.14 16.65 22.40
C GLY A 51 -23.95 16.90 23.34
N LYS A 52 -22.99 15.96 23.42
CA LYS A 52 -21.77 16.08 24.24
C LYS A 52 -20.92 17.30 23.84
N SER A 53 -20.70 17.49 22.54
CA SER A 53 -19.91 18.61 22.03
C SER A 53 -20.57 19.96 22.34
N SER A 54 -21.90 20.06 22.22
CA SER A 54 -22.65 21.26 22.63
C SER A 54 -22.58 21.52 24.13
N LEU A 55 -22.70 20.48 24.97
CA LEU A 55 -22.52 20.57 26.43
C LEU A 55 -21.12 21.09 26.80
N ARG A 56 -20.08 20.57 26.15
CA ARG A 56 -18.69 21.05 26.32
C ARG A 56 -18.56 22.53 25.96
N VAL A 57 -19.09 22.95 24.81
CA VAL A 57 -19.03 24.34 24.35
C VAL A 57 -19.70 25.29 25.35
N ARG A 58 -20.92 24.95 25.82
CA ARG A 58 -21.66 25.74 26.82
C ARG A 58 -20.94 25.82 28.16
N SER A 59 -20.46 24.68 28.67
CA SER A 59 -19.74 24.63 29.94
C SER A 59 -18.46 25.45 29.89
N LYS A 60 -17.70 25.34 28.79
CA LYS A 60 -16.46 26.10 28.55
C LYS A 60 -16.71 27.62 28.54
N LEU A 61 -17.81 28.07 27.93
CA LEU A 61 -18.17 29.50 27.91
C LEU A 61 -18.52 30.02 29.31
N ARG A 62 -19.42 29.32 30.02
CA ARG A 62 -19.82 29.69 31.39
C ARG A 62 -18.64 29.74 32.35
N LEU A 63 -17.68 28.82 32.20
CA LEU A 63 -16.45 28.80 33.00
C LEU A 63 -15.55 30.00 32.67
N ARG A 64 -15.41 30.37 31.38
CA ARG A 64 -14.61 31.52 30.96
C ARG A 64 -15.19 32.85 31.42
N GLU A 65 -16.52 32.99 31.45
CA GLU A 65 -17.21 34.20 31.93
C GLU A 65 -16.88 34.54 33.40
N ILE A 66 -16.59 33.52 34.22
CA ILE A 66 -16.19 33.69 35.62
C ILE A 66 -14.67 33.61 35.83
N GLY A 67 -13.88 33.67 34.75
CA GLY A 67 -12.42 33.76 34.80
C GLY A 67 -11.65 32.43 34.82
N VAL A 68 -12.30 31.29 34.60
CA VAL A 68 -11.63 29.97 34.50
C VAL A 68 -11.03 29.80 33.09
N GLN A 69 -9.76 29.41 33.02
CA GLN A 69 -9.04 29.17 31.78
C GLN A 69 -9.33 27.77 31.26
N CYS A 70 -9.76 27.65 30.01
CA CYS A 70 -10.19 26.37 29.44
C CYS A 70 -9.55 26.08 28.08
N CYS A 71 -9.04 24.86 27.88
CA CYS A 71 -8.61 24.34 26.58
C CYS A 71 -9.40 23.09 26.16
N THR A 72 -9.27 22.71 24.91
CA THR A 72 -9.95 21.53 24.36
C THR A 72 -8.96 20.77 23.48
N ILE A 73 -8.82 19.48 23.73
CA ILE A 73 -7.94 18.59 23.00
C ILE A 73 -8.81 17.54 22.32
N ASP A 74 -8.75 17.50 21.00
CA ASP A 74 -9.44 16.51 20.18
C ASP A 74 -8.49 15.35 19.89
N MET A 75 -8.82 14.16 20.40
CA MET A 75 -7.95 12.99 20.24
C MET A 75 -7.84 12.52 18.78
N THR A 76 -8.82 12.83 17.93
CA THR A 76 -8.74 12.48 16.50
C THR A 76 -7.75 13.36 15.74
N ALA A 77 -7.67 14.64 16.09
CA ALA A 77 -6.79 15.61 15.44
C ALA A 77 -5.30 15.34 15.70
N ILE A 78 -4.98 14.66 16.81
CA ILE A 78 -3.61 14.24 17.15
C ILE A 78 -3.14 13.05 16.29
N GLY A 79 -4.06 12.25 15.76
CA GLY A 79 -3.79 11.04 15.00
C GLY A 79 -3.59 9.80 15.89
N VAL A 80 -4.07 8.64 15.42
CA VAL A 80 -4.09 7.39 16.22
C VAL A 80 -3.47 6.15 15.52
N GLN A 81 -3.35 6.15 14.19
CA GLN A 81 -2.90 4.96 13.44
C GLN A 81 -1.40 4.92 13.08
N GLN A 82 -0.77 6.10 12.96
CA GLN A 82 0.62 6.28 12.52
C GLN A 82 1.47 7.15 13.48
N VAL A 83 1.03 7.27 14.75
CA VAL A 83 1.69 8.10 15.76
C VAL A 83 2.51 7.24 16.73
N SER A 84 3.72 7.67 17.08
CA SER A 84 4.49 7.05 18.17
C SER A 84 3.99 7.55 19.54
N ALA A 85 4.31 6.82 20.62
CA ALA A 85 3.95 7.26 21.97
C ALA A 85 4.49 8.67 22.27
N GLU A 86 5.74 8.95 21.94
CA GLU A 86 6.34 10.28 22.14
C GLU A 86 5.59 11.39 21.40
N GLN A 87 5.31 11.16 20.11
CA GLN A 87 4.60 12.12 19.27
C GLN A 87 3.21 12.40 19.80
N TRP A 88 2.53 11.39 20.36
CA TRP A 88 1.18 11.52 20.92
C TRP A 88 1.18 12.39 22.19
N TYR A 89 2.04 12.08 23.17
CA TYR A 89 2.17 12.92 24.39
C TYR A 89 2.67 14.33 24.09
N ALA A 90 3.62 14.48 23.15
CA ALA A 90 4.10 15.80 22.72
C ALA A 90 2.99 16.62 22.05
N SER A 91 2.13 15.99 21.27
CA SER A 91 0.99 16.64 20.61
C SER A 91 -0.09 17.12 21.59
N ILE A 92 -0.32 16.36 22.68
CA ILE A 92 -1.18 16.80 23.78
C ILE A 92 -0.62 18.07 24.41
N ALA A 93 0.67 18.08 24.78
CA ALA A 93 1.31 19.25 25.37
C ALA A 93 1.33 20.45 24.39
N ALA A 94 1.64 20.22 23.11
CA ALA A 94 1.59 21.25 22.07
C ALA A 94 0.18 21.85 21.90
N SER A 95 -0.86 21.03 21.99
CA SER A 95 -2.26 21.49 21.96
C SER A 95 -2.59 22.39 23.15
N ILE A 96 -2.05 22.09 24.33
CA ILE A 96 -2.17 22.94 25.53
C ILE A 96 -1.42 24.26 25.33
N VAL A 97 -0.18 24.24 24.81
CA VAL A 97 0.61 25.44 24.50
C VAL A 97 -0.17 26.37 23.57
N SER A 98 -0.67 25.83 22.45
CA SER A 98 -1.42 26.59 21.45
C SER A 98 -2.73 27.13 22.04
N SER A 99 -3.48 26.32 22.79
CA SER A 99 -4.79 26.71 23.33
C SER A 99 -4.73 27.83 24.37
N PHE A 100 -3.66 27.89 25.17
CA PHE A 100 -3.49 28.91 26.20
C PHE A 100 -2.52 30.03 25.81
N GLY A 101 -1.88 29.95 24.63
CA GLY A 101 -0.86 30.90 24.21
C GLY A 101 0.34 30.94 25.15
N LEU A 102 0.77 29.78 25.65
CA LEU A 102 1.84 29.69 26.65
C LEU A 102 3.18 30.15 26.04
N LYS A 103 3.92 30.97 26.80
CA LYS A 103 5.23 31.47 26.38
C LYS A 103 6.30 30.44 26.73
N VAL A 104 6.50 29.49 25.82
CA VAL A 104 7.52 28.44 25.95
C VAL A 104 8.07 28.09 24.56
N GLN A 105 9.38 27.92 24.44
CA GLN A 105 9.99 27.32 23.26
C GLN A 105 9.77 25.80 23.30
N PHE A 106 8.52 25.37 23.08
CA PHE A 106 8.06 24.01 23.38
C PHE A 106 8.95 22.92 22.77
N GLY A 107 9.30 23.05 21.49
CA GLY A 107 10.15 22.07 20.80
C GLY A 107 11.56 21.92 21.40
N GLN A 108 12.11 22.97 22.00
CA GLN A 108 13.37 22.88 22.76
C GLN A 108 13.12 22.33 24.17
N TRP A 109 12.14 22.89 24.89
CA TRP A 109 11.79 22.48 26.25
C TRP A 109 11.52 20.97 26.37
N TRP A 110 10.81 20.40 25.38
CA TRP A 110 10.47 18.97 25.33
C TRP A 110 11.68 18.08 25.01
N ARG A 111 12.55 18.52 24.08
CA ARG A 111 13.77 17.79 23.69
C ARG A 111 14.84 17.81 24.79
N ASP A 112 15.01 18.93 25.48
CA ASP A 112 15.98 19.05 26.58
C ASP A 112 15.69 18.09 27.74
N ARG A 113 14.45 17.58 27.82
CA ARG A 113 13.99 16.62 28.83
C ARG A 113 13.87 15.20 28.27
N ALA A 114 14.60 14.89 27.20
CA ALA A 114 14.61 13.57 26.55
C ALA A 114 14.87 12.39 27.51
N HIS A 115 15.58 12.64 28.61
CA HIS A 115 15.90 11.66 29.65
C HIS A 115 14.71 11.21 30.50
N LEU A 116 13.59 11.96 30.51
CA LEU A 116 12.36 11.58 31.21
C LEU A 116 11.43 10.79 30.30
N THR A 117 10.61 9.91 30.89
CA THR A 117 9.51 9.24 30.19
C THR A 117 8.50 10.28 29.68
N PHE A 118 7.78 9.98 28.60
CA PHE A 118 6.83 10.93 27.99
C PHE A 118 5.73 11.38 28.97
N VAL A 119 5.32 10.47 29.86
CA VAL A 119 4.36 10.71 30.94
C VAL A 119 4.91 11.72 31.94
N ASN A 120 6.14 11.50 32.43
CA ASN A 120 6.79 12.42 33.38
C ASN A 120 7.12 13.77 32.75
N ARG A 121 7.43 13.82 31.45
CA ARG A 121 7.57 15.10 30.72
C ARG A 121 6.27 15.87 30.69
N LEU A 122 5.15 15.19 30.39
CA LEU A 122 3.84 15.83 30.37
C LEU A 122 3.44 16.31 31.77
N GLU A 123 3.68 15.51 32.82
CA GLU A 123 3.45 15.91 34.21
C GLU A 123 4.24 17.17 34.60
N LEU A 124 5.55 17.15 34.34
CA LEU A 124 6.44 18.27 34.62
C LEU A 124 6.04 19.51 33.81
N PHE A 125 5.54 19.32 32.58
CA PHE A 125 5.04 20.41 31.75
C PHE A 125 3.79 21.06 32.36
N LEU A 126 2.84 20.25 32.84
CA LEU A 126 1.62 20.74 33.48
C LEU A 126 1.95 21.56 34.73
N GLU A 127 2.91 21.11 35.54
CA GLU A 127 3.35 21.82 36.76
C GLU A 127 4.15 23.09 36.43
N THR A 128 5.25 22.95 35.69
CA THR A 128 6.27 24.01 35.58
C THR A 128 6.00 25.04 34.49
N ILE A 129 5.12 24.72 33.53
CA ILE A 129 4.79 25.62 32.41
C ILE A 129 3.34 26.06 32.49
N LEU A 130 2.39 25.12 32.42
CA LEU A 130 0.96 25.46 32.39
C LEU A 130 0.53 26.17 33.69
N LEU A 131 0.70 25.51 34.83
CA LEU A 131 0.24 26.05 36.11
C LEU A 131 1.09 27.22 36.61
N ALA A 132 2.34 27.33 36.19
CA ALA A 132 3.21 28.46 36.51
C ALA A 132 2.81 29.74 35.76
N GLN A 133 2.40 29.64 34.49
CA GLN A 133 2.04 30.81 33.67
C GLN A 133 0.56 31.20 33.78
N ILE A 134 -0.32 30.26 34.15
CA ILE A 134 -1.75 30.51 34.33
C ILE A 134 -2.08 30.48 35.82
N PRO A 135 -2.27 31.63 36.48
CA PRO A 135 -2.59 31.68 37.92
C PRO A 135 -4.05 31.34 38.25
N GLN A 136 -4.96 31.41 37.28
CA GLN A 136 -6.38 31.06 37.46
C GLN A 136 -6.61 29.54 37.50
N ASN A 137 -7.85 29.12 37.77
CA ASN A 137 -8.27 27.72 37.61
C ASN A 137 -8.22 27.32 36.13
N VAL A 138 -7.77 26.10 35.86
CA VAL A 138 -7.56 25.52 34.54
C VAL A 138 -8.43 24.27 34.37
N VAL A 139 -9.19 24.23 33.27
CA VAL A 139 -9.96 23.05 32.86
C VAL A 139 -9.50 22.57 31.48
N ILE A 140 -9.10 21.30 31.40
CA ILE A 140 -8.71 20.64 30.15
C ILE A 140 -9.84 19.70 29.72
N PHE A 141 -10.53 20.04 28.63
CA PHE A 141 -11.52 19.17 28.01
C PHE A 141 -10.84 18.24 27.01
N ILE A 142 -11.02 16.93 27.15
CA ILE A 142 -10.53 15.92 26.22
C ILE A 142 -11.73 15.34 25.49
N ASP A 143 -11.82 15.57 24.18
CA ASP A 143 -12.92 15.10 23.34
C ASP A 143 -12.51 13.90 22.49
N GLU A 144 -13.50 13.11 22.09
CA GLU A 144 -13.32 11.84 21.38
C GLU A 144 -12.32 10.89 22.06
N ILE A 145 -12.38 10.78 23.40
CA ILE A 145 -11.45 9.92 24.16
C ILE A 145 -11.47 8.45 23.71
N ASP A 146 -12.58 7.98 23.12
CA ASP A 146 -12.66 6.62 22.55
C ASP A 146 -11.66 6.36 21.41
N SER A 147 -11.06 7.41 20.84
CA SER A 147 -9.99 7.29 19.84
C SER A 147 -8.73 6.62 20.38
N VAL A 148 -8.49 6.66 21.70
CA VAL A 148 -7.31 6.02 22.31
C VAL A 148 -7.34 4.50 22.18
N LEU A 149 -8.53 3.90 21.99
CA LEU A 149 -8.70 2.45 21.79
C LEU A 149 -8.06 1.96 20.47
N ALA A 150 -7.78 2.88 19.53
CA ALA A 150 -7.13 2.58 18.27
C ALA A 150 -5.60 2.72 18.31
N LEU A 151 -5.02 3.16 19.44
CA LEU A 151 -3.58 3.32 19.58
C LEU A 151 -2.87 1.96 19.57
N LYS A 152 -1.69 1.92 18.93
CA LYS A 152 -0.83 0.72 18.88
C LYS A 152 0.06 0.55 20.12
N PHE A 153 -0.12 1.40 21.14
CA PHE A 153 0.59 1.36 22.42
C PHE A 153 -0.41 1.58 23.58
N PRO A 154 -0.13 1.08 24.80
CA PRO A 154 -1.03 1.24 25.93
C PRO A 154 -1.23 2.70 26.35
N ALA A 155 -2.48 3.11 26.55
CA ALA A 155 -2.84 4.44 27.03
C ALA A 155 -2.99 4.51 28.57
N ASP A 156 -2.81 3.39 29.28
CA ASP A 156 -3.01 3.28 30.74
C ASP A 156 -2.21 4.32 31.53
N ASP A 157 -0.98 4.61 31.11
CA ASP A 157 -0.12 5.59 31.80
C ASP A 157 -0.63 7.04 31.67
N PHE A 158 -1.41 7.36 30.62
CA PHE A 158 -2.05 8.66 30.49
C PHE A 158 -3.16 8.85 31.53
N PHE A 159 -3.95 7.81 31.79
CA PHE A 159 -4.96 7.86 32.84
C PHE A 159 -4.34 7.81 34.24
N ALA A 160 -3.22 7.10 34.40
CA ALA A 160 -2.42 7.13 35.63
C ALA A 160 -1.86 8.54 35.90
N LEU A 161 -1.43 9.27 34.87
CA LEU A 161 -0.99 10.66 35.00
C LEU A 161 -2.12 11.59 35.48
N ILE A 162 -3.32 11.46 34.89
CA ILE A 162 -4.48 12.23 35.34
C ILE A 162 -4.70 11.96 36.84
N ARG A 163 -4.69 10.68 37.25
CA ARG A 163 -4.79 10.32 38.66
C ARG A 163 -3.66 10.91 39.52
N SER A 164 -2.41 10.85 39.07
CA SER A 164 -1.26 11.46 39.76
C SER A 164 -1.50 12.96 40.03
N CYS A 165 -2.02 13.68 39.04
CA CYS A 165 -2.35 15.11 39.18
C CYS A 165 -3.43 15.36 40.26
N TYR A 166 -4.36 14.42 40.47
CA TYR A 166 -5.34 14.52 41.56
C TYR A 166 -4.72 14.21 42.92
N ASP A 167 -3.95 13.14 43.02
CA ASP A 167 -3.32 12.70 44.27
C ASP A 167 -2.33 13.76 44.79
N GLN A 168 -1.60 14.43 43.87
CA GLN A 168 -0.69 15.54 44.19
C GLN A 168 -1.35 16.78 44.78
N ARG A 169 -2.69 16.92 44.73
CA ARG A 169 -3.40 18.04 45.38
C ARG A 169 -3.18 18.10 46.88
N SER A 170 -2.91 16.96 47.51
CA SER A 170 -2.63 16.85 48.94
C SER A 170 -1.24 17.38 49.33
N GLU A 171 -0.27 17.31 48.41
CA GLU A 171 1.13 17.70 48.64
C GLU A 171 1.46 19.07 48.05
N LYS A 172 0.89 19.37 46.88
CA LYS A 172 1.17 20.57 46.08
C LYS A 172 -0.12 21.31 45.77
N SER A 173 -0.35 22.41 46.49
CA SER A 173 -1.55 23.24 46.35
C SER A 173 -1.79 23.77 44.93
N VAL A 174 -0.75 23.85 44.10
CA VAL A 174 -0.82 24.29 42.70
C VAL A 174 -1.76 23.41 41.86
N PHE A 175 -1.82 22.10 42.14
CA PHE A 175 -2.67 21.14 41.41
C PHE A 175 -4.16 21.25 41.76
N ASN A 176 -4.54 21.94 42.85
CA ASN A 176 -5.94 22.23 43.16
C ASN A 176 -6.63 23.04 42.05
N ARG A 177 -5.84 23.74 41.23
CA ARG A 177 -6.33 24.56 40.13
C ARG A 177 -6.50 23.81 38.82
N LEU A 178 -6.06 22.55 38.70
CA LEU A 178 -6.13 21.78 37.45
C LEU A 178 -7.27 20.76 37.49
N SER A 179 -8.19 20.80 36.53
CA SER A 179 -9.26 19.81 36.38
C SER A 179 -9.36 19.26 34.96
N PHE A 180 -9.77 17.99 34.82
CA PHE A 180 -9.97 17.32 33.54
C PHE A 180 -11.44 16.97 33.31
N ALA A 181 -11.90 17.10 32.07
CA ALA A 181 -13.22 16.66 31.62
C ALA A 181 -13.07 15.75 30.39
N LEU A 182 -13.40 14.46 30.54
CA LEU A 182 -13.28 13.46 29.47
C LEU A 182 -14.63 13.26 28.77
N LEU A 183 -14.68 13.33 27.45
CA LEU A 183 -15.89 13.13 26.65
C LEU A 183 -15.65 12.09 25.56
N GLY A 184 -16.57 11.12 25.42
CA GLY A 184 -16.46 10.07 24.42
C GLY A 184 -17.60 9.06 24.42
N VAL A 185 -17.45 8.02 23.59
CA VAL A 185 -18.43 6.93 23.42
C VAL A 185 -17.82 5.60 23.84
N THR A 186 -17.57 5.46 25.13
CA THR A 186 -16.87 4.31 25.72
C THR A 186 -17.31 4.12 27.17
N THR A 187 -16.87 3.05 27.83
CA THR A 187 -16.98 2.91 29.28
C THR A 187 -15.61 3.07 29.96
N PRO A 188 -15.55 3.42 31.25
CA PRO A 188 -14.27 3.51 31.98
C PRO A 188 -13.43 2.23 31.88
N ALA A 189 -14.08 1.06 31.84
CA ALA A 189 -13.41 -0.25 31.76
C ALA A 189 -12.82 -0.56 30.38
N GLU A 190 -13.26 0.09 29.31
CA GLU A 190 -12.72 -0.08 27.96
C GLU A 190 -11.45 0.75 27.75
N LEU A 191 -11.34 1.89 28.43
CA LEU A 191 -10.21 2.81 28.30
C LEU A 191 -8.93 2.31 28.98
N ILE A 192 -9.00 1.23 29.75
CA ILE A 192 -7.87 0.63 30.48
C ILE A 192 -7.66 -0.81 30.04
N SER A 193 -6.41 -1.17 29.80
CA SER A 193 -6.04 -2.55 29.47
C SER A 193 -5.90 -3.39 30.76
N ASP A 194 -5.38 -2.77 31.84
CA ASP A 194 -5.33 -3.37 33.17
C ASP A 194 -6.60 -3.04 33.98
N LYS A 195 -7.51 -4.02 34.06
CA LYS A 195 -8.78 -3.90 34.80
C LYS A 195 -8.60 -3.80 36.32
N GLN A 196 -7.41 -4.06 36.87
CA GLN A 196 -7.12 -3.89 38.30
C GLN A 196 -6.70 -2.46 38.66
N ARG A 197 -6.29 -1.65 37.68
CA ARG A 197 -6.02 -0.22 37.86
C ARG A 197 -7.29 0.59 37.59
N THR A 198 -7.79 1.33 38.58
CA THR A 198 -9.02 2.13 38.43
C THR A 198 -8.73 3.63 38.52
N PRO A 199 -8.20 4.26 37.45
CA PRO A 199 -7.94 5.70 37.43
C PRO A 199 -9.24 6.54 37.45
N PHE A 200 -10.39 5.93 37.18
CA PHE A 200 -11.69 6.61 37.14
C PHE A 200 -12.42 6.71 38.50
N ASN A 201 -11.87 6.14 39.58
CA ASN A 201 -12.49 6.20 40.92
C ASN A 201 -12.41 7.58 41.58
N ILE A 202 -11.60 8.50 41.04
CA ILE A 202 -11.42 9.87 41.55
C ILE A 202 -12.28 10.90 40.80
N GLY A 203 -13.02 10.47 39.76
CA GLY A 203 -13.80 11.37 38.90
C GLY A 203 -15.31 11.16 39.03
N ARG A 204 -16.06 12.22 38.77
CA ARG A 204 -17.53 12.24 38.76
C ARG A 204 -18.09 11.92 37.39
N ALA A 205 -18.94 10.90 37.33
CA ALA A 205 -19.75 10.60 36.15
C ALA A 205 -20.83 11.68 35.97
N ILE A 206 -20.89 12.27 34.78
CA ILE A 206 -21.99 13.18 34.40
C ILE A 206 -22.91 12.45 33.44
N GLU A 207 -24.11 12.15 33.93
CA GLU A 207 -25.13 11.47 33.13
C GLU A 207 -25.80 12.44 32.15
N LEU A 208 -25.86 12.02 30.87
CA LEU A 208 -26.45 12.82 29.80
C LEU A 208 -27.73 12.17 29.29
N SER A 209 -28.88 12.62 29.79
CA SER A 209 -30.19 12.10 29.41
C SER A 209 -30.77 12.76 28.14
N GLY A 210 -31.83 12.14 27.61
CA GLY A 210 -32.68 12.76 26.59
C GLY A 210 -33.42 13.99 27.11
N PHE A 211 -34.00 14.76 26.19
CA PHE A 211 -34.78 15.96 26.46
C PHE A 211 -36.09 15.63 27.20
N ARG A 212 -36.38 16.42 28.24
CA ARG A 212 -37.67 16.42 28.92
C ARG A 212 -38.54 17.55 28.38
N PHE A 213 -39.86 17.39 28.45
CA PHE A 213 -40.78 18.43 27.98
C PHE A 213 -40.57 19.78 28.67
N SER A 214 -40.37 19.77 30.00
CA SER A 214 -40.13 20.99 30.80
C SER A 214 -38.86 21.75 30.39
N GLU A 215 -37.86 21.04 29.87
CA GLU A 215 -36.57 21.62 29.44
C GLU A 215 -36.61 22.07 27.97
N SER A 216 -37.52 21.51 27.17
CA SER A 216 -37.55 21.67 25.70
C SER A 216 -38.24 22.96 25.21
N ALA A 217 -38.46 23.95 26.09
CA ALA A 217 -39.07 25.22 25.74
C ALA A 217 -38.39 25.94 24.56
N PRO A 218 -37.04 25.93 24.40
CA PRO A 218 -36.38 26.53 23.24
C PRO A 218 -36.84 25.92 21.89
N LEU A 219 -37.23 24.65 21.87
CA LEU A 219 -37.72 23.98 20.67
C LEU A 219 -39.14 24.43 20.29
N LEU A 220 -39.93 25.01 21.19
CA LEU A 220 -41.28 25.50 20.87
C LEU A 220 -41.27 26.74 19.99
N ALA A 221 -40.20 27.54 20.03
CA ALA A 221 -40.11 28.79 19.29
C ALA A 221 -40.19 28.59 17.76
N GLY A 222 -39.61 27.51 17.24
CA GLY A 222 -39.72 27.16 15.82
C GLY A 222 -41.11 26.63 15.45
N LEU A 223 -41.69 25.76 16.27
CA LEU A 223 -43.03 25.19 16.03
C LEU A 223 -44.16 26.23 16.12
N ARG A 224 -44.10 27.18 17.07
CA ARG A 224 -45.10 28.25 17.23
C ARG A 224 -45.32 29.10 15.97
N ARG A 225 -44.32 29.15 15.09
CA ARG A 225 -44.40 29.89 13.83
C ARG A 225 -45.19 29.15 12.75
N VAL A 226 -45.38 27.84 12.87
CA VAL A 226 -45.98 26.99 11.84
C VAL A 226 -47.23 26.23 12.29
N VAL A 227 -47.41 25.96 13.60
CA VAL A 227 -48.55 25.20 14.12
C VAL A 227 -49.37 25.93 15.19
N LYS A 228 -50.70 25.72 15.20
CA LYS A 228 -51.62 26.28 16.21
C LYS A 228 -51.51 25.59 17.58
N ASN A 229 -51.04 24.34 17.63
CA ASN A 229 -50.96 23.49 18.83
C ASN A 229 -49.52 22.99 19.16
N PRO A 230 -48.51 23.88 19.30
CA PRO A 230 -47.10 23.52 19.37
C PRO A 230 -46.70 22.70 20.61
N GLU A 231 -47.30 22.93 21.78
CA GLU A 231 -47.00 22.12 22.97
C GLU A 231 -47.44 20.67 22.79
N THR A 232 -48.62 20.43 22.21
CA THR A 232 -49.16 19.09 21.96
C THR A 232 -48.30 18.35 20.94
N VAL A 233 -47.90 19.02 19.86
CA VAL A 233 -46.99 18.48 18.84
C VAL A 233 -45.66 18.08 19.47
N LEU A 234 -45.02 18.96 20.24
CA LEU A 234 -43.72 18.65 20.85
C LEU A 234 -43.80 17.49 21.86
N LYS A 235 -44.86 17.42 22.69
CA LYS A 235 -45.08 16.26 23.57
C LYS A 235 -45.16 14.95 22.79
N TYR A 236 -45.86 14.96 21.65
CA TYR A 236 -45.98 13.79 20.80
C TYR A 236 -44.62 13.37 20.21
N ILE A 237 -43.83 14.31 19.72
CA ILE A 237 -42.48 14.04 19.19
C ILE A 237 -41.59 13.43 20.28
N LEU A 238 -41.55 14.04 21.47
CA LEU A 238 -40.72 13.55 22.58
C LEU A 238 -41.09 12.13 23.00
N ASN A 239 -42.37 11.77 22.95
CA ASN A 239 -42.82 10.42 23.28
C ASN A 239 -42.34 9.37 22.26
N TRP A 240 -42.36 9.71 20.97
CA TRP A 240 -41.85 8.85 19.89
C TRP A 240 -40.32 8.72 19.90
N THR A 241 -39.60 9.83 20.12
CA THR A 241 -38.13 9.85 20.10
C THR A 241 -37.50 9.48 21.43
N GLY A 242 -38.29 9.37 22.51
CA GLY A 242 -37.79 9.24 23.88
C GLY A 242 -36.94 10.44 24.31
N GLY A 243 -37.16 11.61 23.72
CA GLY A 243 -36.34 12.80 23.93
C GLY A 243 -34.92 12.69 23.36
N GLN A 244 -34.63 11.75 22.46
CA GLN A 244 -33.30 11.66 21.87
C GLN A 244 -32.98 12.98 21.11
N PRO A 245 -31.88 13.69 21.43
CA PRO A 245 -31.70 15.08 21.00
C PRO A 245 -31.69 15.30 19.49
N PHE A 246 -31.05 14.41 18.74
CA PHE A 246 -30.92 14.53 17.28
C PHE A 246 -32.24 14.25 16.56
N LEU A 247 -32.90 13.13 16.87
CA LEU A 247 -34.19 12.74 16.31
C LEU A 247 -35.28 13.74 16.64
N THR A 248 -35.31 14.26 17.88
CA THR A 248 -36.30 15.25 18.31
C THR A 248 -36.18 16.52 17.47
N GLN A 249 -34.96 17.03 17.28
CA GLN A 249 -34.72 18.22 16.46
C GLN A 249 -34.93 17.95 14.97
N LYS A 250 -34.50 16.78 14.47
CA LYS A 250 -34.72 16.35 13.07
C LYS A 250 -36.21 16.33 12.73
N PHE A 251 -37.04 15.81 13.62
CA PHE A 251 -38.48 15.75 13.37
C PHE A 251 -39.17 17.10 13.52
N CYS A 252 -38.73 17.97 14.44
CA CYS A 252 -39.19 19.36 14.48
C CYS A 252 -38.89 20.09 13.16
N ASP A 253 -37.71 19.86 12.57
CA ASP A 253 -37.32 20.42 11.27
C ASP A 253 -38.20 19.89 10.13
N ILE A 254 -38.48 18.58 10.09
CA ILE A 254 -39.35 17.96 9.09
C ILE A 254 -40.75 18.60 9.12
N ILE A 255 -41.35 18.77 10.30
CA ILE A 255 -42.69 19.37 10.41
C ILE A 255 -42.69 20.81 9.88
N VAL A 256 -41.68 21.62 10.24
CA VAL A 256 -41.60 23.01 9.75
C VAL A 256 -41.50 23.04 8.22
N ARG A 257 -40.73 22.14 7.60
CA ARG A 257 -40.57 22.08 6.15
C ARG A 257 -41.84 21.63 5.43
N GLU A 258 -42.47 20.55 5.90
CA GLU A 258 -43.68 20.00 5.28
C GLU A 258 -44.85 21.00 5.32
N VAL A 259 -45.03 21.73 6.43
CA VAL A 259 -46.05 22.78 6.51
C VAL A 259 -45.72 23.96 5.61
N HIS A 260 -44.43 24.32 5.48
CA HIS A 260 -44.00 25.40 4.60
C HIS A 260 -44.18 25.06 3.11
N GLU A 261 -43.81 23.86 2.67
CA GLU A 261 -43.92 23.42 1.28
C GLU A 261 -45.38 23.31 0.80
N GLN A 262 -46.32 23.10 1.71
CA GLN A 262 -47.76 23.03 1.40
C GLN A 262 -48.45 24.41 1.35
N THR A 263 -47.76 25.50 1.70
CA THR A 263 -48.35 26.84 1.78
C THR A 263 -47.77 27.76 0.69
N THR A 264 -48.52 27.98 -0.40
CA THR A 264 -48.10 28.79 -1.57
C THR A 264 -48.57 30.25 -1.54
N SER A 265 -49.25 30.72 -0.48
CA SER A 265 -49.76 32.09 -0.36
C SER A 265 -48.80 33.05 0.38
N GLU A 266 -48.83 34.34 0.00
CA GLU A 266 -48.03 35.41 0.64
C GLU A 266 -48.45 35.73 2.09
N GLU A 267 -49.65 35.29 2.52
CA GLU A 267 -50.10 35.28 3.91
C GLU A 267 -50.05 33.85 4.46
N PHE A 268 -49.23 33.62 5.50
CA PHE A 268 -49.05 32.33 6.15
C PHE A 268 -49.85 32.29 7.47
N GLU A 269 -50.83 31.39 7.59
CA GLU A 269 -51.48 31.06 8.85
C GLU A 269 -50.96 29.73 9.44
N PRO A 270 -50.65 29.66 10.75
CA PRO A 270 -50.28 28.40 11.40
C PRO A 270 -51.37 27.32 11.25
N VAL A 271 -50.99 26.04 11.10
CA VAL A 271 -51.93 24.92 10.89
C VAL A 271 -52.11 24.09 12.17
N HIS A 272 -53.31 23.57 12.43
CA HIS A 272 -53.51 22.62 13.52
C HIS A 272 -53.14 21.19 13.07
N ILE A 273 -52.17 20.55 13.71
CA ILE A 273 -51.73 19.18 13.35
C ILE A 273 -52.28 18.16 14.35
N SER A 274 -52.93 17.11 13.86
CA SER A 274 -53.46 16.01 14.68
C SER A 274 -52.39 14.96 15.02
N ALA A 275 -52.63 14.14 16.05
CA ALA A 275 -51.75 13.02 16.39
C ALA A 275 -51.61 11.99 15.25
N LEU A 276 -52.71 11.71 14.53
CA LEU A 276 -52.74 10.80 13.38
C LEU A 276 -51.83 11.29 12.24
N THR A 277 -51.84 12.61 11.98
CA THR A 277 -50.98 13.23 10.97
C THR A 277 -49.50 13.13 11.35
N LEU A 278 -49.17 13.35 12.62
CA LEU A 278 -47.79 13.20 13.12
C LEU A 278 -47.31 11.75 13.00
N GLU A 279 -48.18 10.78 13.29
CA GLU A 279 -47.88 9.36 13.14
C GLU A 279 -47.58 8.98 11.68
N TYR A 280 -48.43 9.42 10.76
CA TYR A 280 -48.21 9.22 9.32
C TYR A 280 -46.87 9.81 8.86
N LEU A 281 -46.51 11.00 9.34
CA LEU A 281 -45.22 11.62 9.03
C LEU A 281 -44.03 10.83 9.59
N PHE A 282 -44.13 10.29 10.81
CA PHE A 282 -43.10 9.41 11.37
C PHE A 282 -42.92 8.14 10.53
N GLN A 283 -44.02 7.52 10.12
CA GLN A 283 -43.97 6.34 9.24
C GLN A 283 -43.29 6.67 7.92
N LEU A 284 -43.81 7.67 7.20
CA LEU A 284 -43.37 7.99 5.85
C LEU A 284 -41.94 8.55 5.77
N ARG A 285 -41.53 9.39 6.74
CA ARG A 285 -40.25 10.13 6.67
C ARG A 285 -39.12 9.54 7.51
N VAL A 286 -39.41 8.61 8.44
CA VAL A 286 -38.40 8.07 9.37
C VAL A 286 -38.36 6.55 9.38
N ILE A 287 -39.50 5.85 9.31
CA ILE A 287 -39.55 4.39 9.50
C ILE A 287 -39.53 3.65 8.15
N GLU A 288 -40.38 4.03 7.21
CA GLU A 288 -40.43 3.41 5.89
C GLU A 288 -39.17 3.75 5.10
N ASN A 289 -38.54 2.75 4.49
CA ASN A 289 -37.30 2.91 3.73
C ASN A 289 -36.24 3.75 4.48
N TRP A 290 -36.19 3.61 5.82
CA TRP A 290 -35.37 4.45 6.69
C TRP A 290 -33.91 4.49 6.25
N GLU A 291 -33.39 3.37 5.72
CA GLU A 291 -32.02 3.29 5.23
C GLU A 291 -31.78 4.36 4.17
N ALA A 292 -32.66 4.57 3.19
CA ALA A 292 -32.46 5.60 2.16
C ALA A 292 -32.69 7.02 2.70
N GLN A 293 -33.58 7.18 3.68
CA GLN A 293 -34.04 8.48 4.19
C GLN A 293 -33.20 9.04 5.34
N ASP A 294 -32.29 8.25 5.93
CA ASP A 294 -31.49 8.65 7.09
C ASP A 294 -30.36 9.63 6.73
N ARG A 295 -30.74 10.86 6.36
CA ARG A 295 -29.83 11.98 6.07
C ARG A 295 -30.21 13.20 6.92
N PRO A 296 -29.28 13.78 7.71
CA PRO A 296 -27.99 13.21 8.12
C PRO A 296 -28.16 11.89 8.89
N GLU A 297 -27.11 11.06 8.87
CA GLU A 297 -27.12 9.68 9.37
C GLU A 297 -27.19 9.61 10.90
N HIS A 298 -28.01 8.69 11.42
CA HIS A 298 -28.12 8.35 12.83
C HIS A 298 -28.54 6.89 13.03
N LEU A 299 -29.64 6.48 12.41
CA LEU A 299 -30.11 5.09 12.44
C LEU A 299 -29.09 4.17 11.77
N ARG A 300 -28.47 4.59 10.66
CA ARG A 300 -27.39 3.82 10.02
C ARG A 300 -26.19 3.67 10.95
N THR A 301 -25.85 4.71 11.71
CA THR A 301 -24.75 4.65 12.69
C THR A 301 -25.05 3.64 13.81
N ILE A 302 -26.30 3.55 14.28
CA ILE A 302 -26.71 2.53 15.26
C ILE A 302 -26.59 1.13 14.64
N ARG A 303 -27.12 0.94 13.43
CA ARG A 303 -27.02 -0.32 12.66
C ARG A 303 -25.57 -0.79 12.53
N ASP A 304 -24.70 0.08 12.01
CA ASP A 304 -23.31 -0.26 11.70
C ASP A 304 -22.51 -0.61 12.96
N ARG A 305 -22.91 -0.09 14.13
CA ARG A 305 -22.32 -0.47 15.42
C ARG A 305 -22.77 -1.84 15.91
N VAL A 306 -24.05 -2.17 15.74
CA VAL A 306 -24.57 -3.50 16.09
C VAL A 306 -23.98 -4.56 15.16
N LEU A 307 -23.73 -4.23 13.89
CA LEU A 307 -23.24 -5.16 12.87
C LEU A 307 -21.72 -5.13 12.65
N GLY A 308 -21.00 -4.15 13.19
CA GLY A 308 -19.62 -3.83 12.83
C GLY A 308 -18.58 -4.85 13.28
N ASN A 309 -18.86 -5.61 14.34
CA ASN A 309 -17.99 -6.70 14.81
C ASN A 309 -18.60 -8.06 14.50
N GLN A 310 -18.26 -8.63 13.34
CA GLN A 310 -18.81 -9.92 12.88
C GLN A 310 -18.67 -11.07 13.88
N ALA A 311 -17.69 -11.03 14.79
CA ALA A 311 -17.51 -12.05 15.82
C ALA A 311 -18.57 -11.97 16.93
N GLN A 312 -19.14 -10.79 17.20
CA GLN A 312 -20.10 -10.53 18.29
C GLN A 312 -21.53 -10.27 17.78
N THR A 313 -21.71 -9.93 16.49
CA THR A 313 -23.00 -9.56 15.89
C THR A 313 -24.11 -10.57 16.20
N GLY A 314 -23.83 -11.88 16.14
CA GLY A 314 -24.83 -12.92 16.39
C GLY A 314 -25.44 -12.84 17.80
N LYS A 315 -24.58 -12.69 18.81
CA LYS A 315 -24.98 -12.61 20.23
C LYS A 315 -25.66 -11.28 20.56
N LEU A 316 -25.23 -10.17 19.96
CA LEU A 316 -25.88 -8.86 20.13
C LEU A 316 -27.30 -8.82 19.55
N LEU A 317 -27.50 -9.41 18.36
CA LEU A 317 -28.81 -9.50 17.73
C LEU A 317 -29.77 -10.39 18.54
N GLU A 318 -29.28 -11.49 19.11
CA GLU A 318 -30.08 -12.37 19.98
C GLU A 318 -30.49 -11.65 21.27
N LEU A 319 -29.53 -10.97 21.93
CA LEU A 319 -29.80 -10.20 23.14
C LEU A 319 -30.88 -9.14 22.90
N TYR A 320 -30.79 -8.43 21.78
CA TYR A 320 -31.80 -7.46 21.38
C TYR A 320 -33.14 -8.13 21.01
N GLN A 321 -33.14 -9.29 20.37
CA GLN A 321 -34.34 -10.08 20.10
C GLN A 321 -35.06 -10.48 21.40
N ARG A 322 -34.32 -10.86 22.45
CA ARG A 322 -34.88 -11.17 23.78
C ARG A 322 -35.55 -9.95 24.41
N ILE A 323 -34.95 -8.76 24.28
CA ILE A 323 -35.56 -7.50 24.73
C ILE A 323 -36.91 -7.28 24.05
N LEU A 324 -36.98 -7.43 22.73
CA LEU A 324 -38.23 -7.29 21.94
C LEU A 324 -39.27 -8.38 22.19
N ARG A 325 -38.92 -9.48 22.89
CA ARG A 325 -39.85 -10.55 23.27
C ARG A 325 -40.28 -10.48 24.73
N SER A 326 -39.68 -9.60 25.52
CA SER A 326 -40.06 -9.43 26.93
C SER A 326 -41.49 -8.90 27.07
N PRO A 327 -42.17 -9.15 28.20
CA PRO A 327 -43.53 -8.67 28.43
C PRO A 327 -43.64 -7.16 28.19
N LYS A 328 -44.72 -6.76 27.53
CA LYS A 328 -45.03 -5.34 27.32
C LYS A 328 -45.39 -4.71 28.68
N LEU A 329 -44.95 -3.48 28.91
CA LEU A 329 -45.38 -2.70 30.07
C LEU A 329 -46.88 -2.41 29.96
N GLU A 330 -47.60 -2.48 31.07
CA GLU A 330 -49.03 -2.14 31.13
C GLU A 330 -49.23 -0.66 30.74
N LEU A 331 -50.28 -0.41 29.95
CA LEU A 331 -50.59 0.88 29.35
C LEU A 331 -50.94 1.95 30.40
N ASP A 332 -50.37 3.14 30.25
CA ASP A 332 -51.03 4.38 30.67
C ASP A 332 -52.16 4.67 29.67
N GLN A 333 -53.40 4.80 30.15
CA GLN A 333 -54.61 4.95 29.32
C GLN A 333 -54.65 6.27 28.52
N ASN A 334 -53.68 7.17 28.71
CA ASN A 334 -53.64 8.49 28.08
C ASN A 334 -52.85 8.60 26.77
N TYR A 335 -52.32 7.51 26.19
CA TYR A 335 -51.54 7.58 24.94
C TYR A 335 -51.88 6.48 23.90
N PRO A 336 -51.97 6.82 22.59
CA PRO A 336 -52.48 5.91 21.56
C PRO A 336 -51.50 4.80 21.11
N ILE A 337 -52.05 3.59 21.02
CA ILE A 337 -51.85 2.39 20.15
C ILE A 337 -50.44 1.88 19.80
N PHE A 338 -49.37 2.69 19.69
CA PHE A 338 -48.02 2.21 19.30
C PHE A 338 -46.93 2.31 20.38
N GLN A 339 -47.30 2.48 21.65
CA GLN A 339 -46.34 2.58 22.77
C GLN A 339 -46.26 1.32 23.65
N HIS A 340 -46.38 0.13 23.06
CA HIS A 340 -46.03 -1.09 23.80
C HIS A 340 -44.52 -1.20 23.93
N ARG A 341 -43.95 -0.44 24.88
CA ARG A 341 -42.57 -0.61 25.28
C ARG A 341 -42.44 -1.95 26.00
N HIS A 342 -41.42 -2.69 25.58
CA HIS A 342 -41.04 -3.92 26.23
C HIS A 342 -40.38 -3.59 27.59
N ARG A 343 -40.71 -4.37 28.63
CA ARG A 343 -40.13 -4.22 29.97
C ARG A 343 -38.59 -4.35 29.91
N GLY A 344 -38.09 -5.15 28.98
CA GLY A 344 -36.68 -5.42 28.80
C GLY A 344 -36.23 -6.68 29.56
N ILE A 345 -34.92 -6.83 29.66
CA ILE A 345 -34.26 -7.93 30.38
C ILE A 345 -33.49 -7.38 31.59
N GLU A 346 -33.26 -8.18 32.62
CA GLU A 346 -32.53 -7.72 33.81
C GLU A 346 -31.07 -7.35 33.48
N ILE A 347 -30.55 -6.34 34.17
CA ILE A 347 -29.18 -5.88 33.96
C ILE A 347 -28.21 -6.82 34.68
N ASP A 348 -27.33 -7.48 33.92
CA ASP A 348 -26.26 -8.35 34.45
C ASP A 348 -24.87 -7.74 34.29
N SER A 349 -24.77 -6.57 33.63
CA SER A 349 -23.52 -5.88 33.31
C SER A 349 -22.52 -6.71 32.50
N SER A 350 -23.01 -7.69 31.72
CA SER A 350 -22.18 -8.44 30.78
C SER A 350 -21.56 -7.53 29.71
N VAL A 351 -20.48 -8.00 29.10
CA VAL A 351 -19.79 -7.29 28.02
C VAL A 351 -20.73 -7.01 26.85
N GLU A 352 -21.65 -7.94 26.56
CA GLU A 352 -22.65 -7.82 25.50
C GLU A 352 -23.73 -6.78 25.83
N GLN A 353 -24.22 -6.73 27.08
CA GLN A 353 -25.16 -5.68 27.50
C GLN A 353 -24.52 -4.29 27.39
N ILE A 354 -23.24 -4.17 27.75
CA ILE A 354 -22.48 -2.91 27.64
C ILE A 354 -22.31 -2.50 26.18
N ALA A 355 -21.89 -3.43 25.31
CA ALA A 355 -21.74 -3.17 23.87
C ALA A 355 -23.07 -2.74 23.23
N LEU A 356 -24.17 -3.39 23.59
CA LEU A 356 -25.51 -3.02 23.11
C LEU A 356 -25.93 -1.63 23.63
N LEU A 357 -25.61 -1.29 24.89
CA LEU A 357 -25.86 0.04 25.46
C LEU A 357 -25.08 1.14 24.72
N LEU A 358 -23.81 0.91 24.41
CA LEU A 358 -22.94 1.86 23.70
C LEU A 358 -23.35 2.08 22.23
N SER A 359 -24.05 1.11 21.62
CA SER A 359 -24.67 1.29 20.30
C SER A 359 -25.66 2.46 20.29
N GLY A 360 -26.29 2.74 21.45
CA GLY A 360 -27.34 3.74 21.61
C GLY A 360 -28.76 3.23 21.33
N LEU A 361 -28.90 1.94 20.99
CA LEU A 361 -30.19 1.28 20.70
C LEU A 361 -31.04 1.04 21.96
N VAL A 362 -30.38 0.73 23.07
CA VAL A 362 -31.00 0.40 24.36
C VAL A 362 -30.59 1.38 25.45
N GLU A 363 -31.31 1.37 26.57
CA GLU A 363 -31.01 2.13 27.77
C GLU A 363 -31.20 1.28 29.03
N LYS A 364 -30.53 1.68 30.12
CA LYS A 364 -30.76 1.12 31.45
C LYS A 364 -31.88 1.90 32.14
N SER A 365 -32.92 1.22 32.62
CA SER A 365 -33.96 1.83 33.44
C SER A 365 -34.65 0.80 34.33
N ASP A 366 -34.92 1.18 35.58
CA ASP A 366 -35.68 0.39 36.54
C ASP A 366 -35.09 -1.02 36.79
N GLY A 367 -33.76 -1.17 36.67
CA GLY A 367 -33.08 -2.46 36.78
C GLY A 367 -33.10 -3.32 35.50
N TYR A 368 -33.71 -2.82 34.43
CA TYR A 368 -33.83 -3.52 33.13
C TYR A 368 -33.06 -2.80 32.01
N LEU A 369 -32.58 -3.57 31.04
CA LEU A 369 -32.07 -3.13 29.75
C LEU A 369 -33.21 -3.19 28.74
N ARG A 370 -33.64 -2.05 28.20
CA ARG A 370 -34.80 -1.93 27.30
C ARG A 370 -34.54 -1.03 26.10
N VAL A 371 -35.38 -1.14 25.05
CA VAL A 371 -35.25 -0.30 23.85
C VAL A 371 -35.47 1.17 24.22
N LYS A 372 -34.56 2.04 23.75
CA LYS A 372 -34.49 3.44 24.19
C LYS A 372 -35.72 4.27 23.80
N ASN A 373 -36.29 4.02 22.62
CA ASN A 373 -37.51 4.71 22.18
C ASN A 373 -38.32 3.90 21.13
N PRO A 374 -39.60 4.28 20.91
CA PRO A 374 -40.46 3.65 19.89
C PRO A 374 -39.92 3.69 18.46
N VAL A 375 -39.26 4.77 18.02
CA VAL A 375 -38.68 4.85 16.66
C VAL A 375 -37.68 3.72 16.44
N TYR A 376 -36.78 3.47 17.39
CA TYR A 376 -35.80 2.39 17.30
C TYR A 376 -36.46 1.02 17.29
N GLN A 377 -37.49 0.81 18.11
CA GLN A 377 -38.25 -0.44 18.15
C GLN A 377 -38.96 -0.72 16.80
N ALA A 378 -39.45 0.31 16.13
CA ALA A 378 -40.11 0.19 14.82
C ALA A 378 -39.12 -0.04 13.67
N VAL A 379 -37.94 0.58 13.73
CA VAL A 379 -36.88 0.49 12.71
C VAL A 379 -36.11 -0.82 12.81
N PHE A 380 -35.70 -1.18 14.02
CA PHE A 380 -34.99 -2.41 14.34
C PHE A 380 -35.97 -3.39 14.98
N ASP A 381 -36.95 -3.84 14.19
CA ASP A 381 -37.98 -4.78 14.62
C ASP A 381 -37.51 -6.25 14.49
N LEU A 382 -38.38 -7.19 14.85
CA LEU A 382 -38.09 -8.62 14.72
C LEU A 382 -37.81 -9.04 13.27
N ASN A 383 -38.50 -8.45 12.29
CA ASN A 383 -38.27 -8.76 10.87
C ASN A 383 -36.88 -8.31 10.42
N TRP A 384 -36.44 -7.14 10.88
CA TRP A 384 -35.11 -6.63 10.61
C TRP A 384 -34.03 -7.56 11.18
N ILE A 385 -34.20 -8.03 12.42
CA ILE A 385 -33.30 -9.00 13.06
C ILE A 385 -33.23 -10.31 12.24
N ASP A 386 -34.38 -10.85 11.85
CA ASP A 386 -34.44 -12.10 11.08
C ASP A 386 -33.74 -11.98 9.72
N ARG A 387 -33.89 -10.82 9.04
CA ARG A 387 -33.14 -10.52 7.80
C ARG A 387 -31.63 -10.46 8.04
N GLN A 388 -31.17 -9.95 9.18
CA GLN A 388 -29.73 -9.93 9.49
C GLN A 388 -29.20 -11.33 9.81
N PHE A 389 -29.94 -12.14 10.58
CA PHE A 389 -29.54 -13.53 10.82
C PHE A 389 -29.46 -14.36 9.53
N ALA A 390 -30.41 -14.15 8.60
CA ALA A 390 -30.39 -14.80 7.30
C ALA A 390 -29.16 -14.43 6.44
N LYS A 391 -28.67 -13.19 6.55
CA LYS A 391 -27.42 -12.75 5.89
C LYS A 391 -26.18 -13.28 6.60
N LEU A 392 -26.25 -13.48 7.91
CA LEU A 392 -25.10 -13.83 8.75
C LEU A 392 -24.73 -15.32 8.63
N ARG A 393 -25.73 -16.22 8.66
CA ARG A 393 -25.54 -17.68 8.82
C ARG A 393 -25.78 -18.44 7.50
N PRO A 394 -24.87 -19.35 7.08
CA PRO A 394 -25.07 -20.16 5.87
C PRO A 394 -26.16 -21.24 6.02
N TYR A 395 -26.60 -21.53 7.25
CA TYR A 395 -27.60 -22.55 7.57
C TYR A 395 -28.90 -21.98 8.16
N SER A 396 -29.17 -20.68 7.94
CA SER A 396 -30.31 -19.99 8.57
C SER A 396 -31.67 -20.61 8.24
N GLU A 397 -31.84 -21.13 7.02
CA GLU A 397 -33.09 -21.75 6.59
C GLU A 397 -33.35 -23.08 7.31
N ALA A 398 -32.33 -23.93 7.40
CA ALA A 398 -32.41 -25.23 8.07
C ALA A 398 -32.72 -25.08 9.57
N LEU A 399 -32.03 -24.15 10.25
CA LEU A 399 -32.28 -23.81 11.65
C LEU A 399 -33.73 -23.32 11.87
N ASN A 400 -34.23 -22.42 11.02
CA ASN A 400 -35.58 -21.88 11.14
C ASN A 400 -36.66 -22.94 10.90
N GLN A 401 -36.43 -23.87 9.96
CA GLN A 401 -37.34 -24.99 9.72
C GLN A 401 -37.34 -25.98 10.88
N TRP A 402 -36.17 -26.29 11.46
CA TRP A 402 -36.06 -27.12 12.66
C TRP A 402 -36.73 -26.49 13.89
N LYS A 403 -36.65 -25.17 14.01
CA LYS A 403 -37.35 -24.43 15.07
C LYS A 403 -38.88 -24.46 14.89
N ARG A 404 -39.37 -24.39 13.65
CA ARG A 404 -40.81 -24.45 13.35
C ARG A 404 -41.43 -25.82 13.64
N SER A 405 -40.62 -26.88 13.64
CA SER A 405 -41.04 -28.21 14.07
C SER A 405 -40.87 -28.45 15.57
N ASP A 406 -40.77 -27.39 16.36
CA ASP A 406 -40.52 -27.44 17.80
C ASP A 406 -39.28 -28.28 18.17
N TYR A 407 -38.24 -28.22 17.33
CA TYR A 407 -36.98 -28.95 17.47
C TYR A 407 -37.08 -30.48 17.31
N GLU A 408 -38.18 -30.99 16.74
CA GLU A 408 -38.44 -32.43 16.61
C GLU A 408 -38.13 -33.02 15.22
N ASP A 409 -38.06 -32.19 14.16
CA ASP A 409 -37.82 -32.67 12.79
C ASP A 409 -36.31 -32.84 12.47
N ASP A 410 -35.76 -33.99 12.81
CA ASP A 410 -34.35 -34.36 12.56
C ASP A 410 -33.94 -34.35 11.07
N SER A 411 -34.88 -34.27 10.12
CA SER A 411 -34.56 -34.14 8.70
C SER A 411 -34.02 -32.76 8.33
N ARG A 412 -34.26 -31.75 9.20
CA ARG A 412 -33.77 -30.37 9.03
C ARG A 412 -32.38 -30.14 9.61
N LEU A 413 -31.87 -31.10 10.38
CA LEU A 413 -30.52 -31.07 10.93
C LEU A 413 -29.48 -31.25 9.81
N LEU A 414 -28.34 -30.57 9.95
CA LEU A 414 -27.28 -30.61 8.94
C LEU A 414 -26.54 -31.95 8.98
N ARG A 415 -26.15 -32.45 7.80
CA ARG A 415 -25.39 -33.72 7.65
C ARG A 415 -24.26 -33.58 6.63
N GLY A 416 -23.24 -34.43 6.74
CA GLY A 416 -22.11 -34.47 5.83
C GLY A 416 -21.43 -33.11 5.62
N GLN A 417 -21.24 -32.71 4.36
CA GLN A 417 -20.51 -31.48 4.01
C GLN A 417 -21.17 -30.20 4.53
N ALA A 418 -22.51 -30.14 4.57
CA ALA A 418 -23.23 -28.96 5.06
C ALA A 418 -22.97 -28.71 6.57
N LEU A 419 -22.85 -29.77 7.37
CA LEU A 419 -22.48 -29.67 8.78
C LEU A 419 -21.03 -29.21 8.96
N ILE A 420 -20.11 -29.72 8.14
CA ILE A 420 -18.68 -29.34 8.17
C ILE A 420 -18.51 -27.85 7.83
N ASP A 421 -19.20 -27.37 6.80
CA ASP A 421 -19.12 -25.96 6.38
C ASP A 421 -19.73 -25.03 7.43
N ALA A 422 -20.81 -25.46 8.09
CA ALA A 422 -21.41 -24.76 9.22
C ALA A 422 -20.47 -24.68 10.44
N GLN A 423 -19.79 -25.79 10.78
CA GLN A 423 -18.81 -25.84 11.86
C GLN A 423 -17.60 -24.95 11.58
N LYS A 424 -17.07 -24.96 10.35
CA LYS A 424 -15.99 -24.05 9.93
C LYS A 424 -16.40 -22.59 10.02
N TRP A 425 -17.58 -22.23 9.52
CA TRP A 425 -18.11 -20.87 9.61
C TRP A 425 -18.24 -20.38 11.05
N SER A 426 -18.53 -21.30 11.99
CA SER A 426 -18.71 -20.99 13.41
C SER A 426 -17.41 -20.74 14.19
N MET A 427 -16.25 -21.16 13.65
CA MET A 427 -14.96 -21.01 14.34
C MET A 427 -14.60 -19.54 14.58
N GLY A 428 -14.25 -19.20 15.82
CA GLY A 428 -13.87 -17.84 16.22
C GLY A 428 -15.03 -16.85 16.35
N LYS A 429 -16.29 -17.30 16.21
CA LYS A 429 -17.49 -16.47 16.39
C LYS A 429 -18.18 -16.76 17.72
N GLN A 430 -18.73 -15.73 18.35
CA GLN A 430 -19.64 -15.89 19.48
C GLN A 430 -21.05 -16.16 18.96
N LEU A 431 -21.42 -17.45 18.96
CA LEU A 431 -22.72 -17.93 18.50
C LEU A 431 -23.83 -17.68 19.52
N SER A 432 -25.08 -17.73 19.04
CA SER A 432 -26.25 -17.78 19.91
C SER A 432 -26.41 -19.16 20.57
N ASP A 433 -27.17 -19.23 21.66
CA ASP A 433 -27.48 -20.51 22.31
C ASP A 433 -28.26 -21.44 21.36
N GLU A 434 -29.11 -20.86 20.49
CA GLU A 434 -29.86 -21.58 19.47
C GLU A 434 -28.95 -22.16 18.36
N ASP A 435 -27.94 -21.40 17.92
CA ASP A 435 -26.94 -21.89 16.97
C ASP A 435 -26.17 -23.07 17.54
N TYR A 436 -25.75 -22.96 18.81
CA TYR A 436 -25.04 -24.03 19.48
C TYR A 436 -25.91 -25.28 19.58
N ARG A 437 -27.16 -25.14 20.04
CA ARG A 437 -28.12 -26.24 20.15
C ARG A 437 -28.35 -26.94 18.80
N PHE A 438 -28.50 -26.20 17.70
CA PHE A 438 -28.70 -26.78 16.37
C PHE A 438 -27.47 -27.50 15.82
N LEU A 439 -26.28 -26.93 15.99
CA LEU A 439 -25.04 -27.57 15.54
C LEU A 439 -24.73 -28.82 16.36
N THR A 440 -24.96 -28.80 17.68
CA THR A 440 -24.82 -29.97 18.54
C THR A 440 -25.85 -31.06 18.20
N ALA A 441 -27.12 -30.70 18.00
CA ALA A 441 -28.14 -31.65 17.58
C ALA A 441 -27.83 -32.27 16.20
N SER A 442 -27.35 -31.46 15.26
CA SER A 442 -26.92 -31.93 13.94
C SER A 442 -25.75 -32.91 14.02
N GLN A 443 -24.79 -32.66 14.91
CA GLN A 443 -23.67 -33.57 15.16
C GLN A 443 -24.14 -34.88 15.80
N ALA A 444 -25.03 -34.85 16.77
CA ALA A 444 -25.58 -36.04 17.41
C ALA A 444 -26.40 -36.90 16.43
N ALA A 445 -27.20 -36.28 15.55
CA ALA A 445 -27.97 -36.98 14.54
C ALA A 445 -27.08 -37.68 13.48
N GLU A 446 -25.98 -37.06 13.07
CA GLU A 446 -24.96 -37.65 12.18
C GLU A 446 -24.26 -38.87 12.82
N GLU A 447 -24.01 -38.84 14.12
CA GLU A 447 -23.48 -40.00 14.86
C GLU A 447 -24.50 -41.14 14.94
N GLN A 448 -25.77 -40.81 15.20
CA GLN A 448 -26.84 -41.81 15.28
C GLN A 448 -27.16 -42.44 13.91
N SER A 449 -27.11 -41.68 12.81
CA SER A 449 -27.27 -42.23 11.46
C SER A 449 -26.15 -43.20 11.12
N LYS A 450 -24.90 -42.86 11.46
CA LYS A 450 -23.74 -43.77 11.27
C LYS A 450 -23.89 -45.07 12.04
N LEU A 451 -24.44 -45.03 13.26
CA LEU A 451 -24.71 -46.23 14.06
C LEU A 451 -25.83 -47.09 13.45
N ARG A 452 -26.90 -46.48 12.94
CA ARG A 452 -27.99 -47.22 12.26
C ARG A 452 -27.54 -47.85 10.94
N ASP A 453 -26.71 -47.15 10.16
CA ASP A 453 -26.11 -47.72 8.94
C ASP A 453 -25.22 -48.92 9.29
N LEU A 454 -24.44 -48.85 10.38
CA LEU A 454 -23.63 -49.96 10.88
C LEU A 454 -24.48 -51.17 11.32
N GLU A 455 -25.65 -50.94 11.91
CA GLU A 455 -26.59 -51.99 12.31
C GLU A 455 -27.35 -52.61 11.11
N ALA A 456 -27.72 -51.79 10.12
CA ALA A 456 -28.31 -52.25 8.86
C ALA A 456 -27.31 -53.08 8.02
N ASP A 457 -26.04 -52.65 7.98
CA ASP A 457 -24.94 -53.42 7.39
C ASP A 457 -24.74 -54.74 8.12
N ARG A 458 -24.80 -54.75 9.47
CA ARG A 458 -24.76 -55.99 10.27
C ARG A 458 -25.94 -56.92 9.98
N ALA A 459 -27.15 -56.40 9.80
CA ALA A 459 -28.34 -57.19 9.48
C ALA A 459 -28.27 -57.81 8.06
N GLN A 460 -27.77 -57.05 7.07
CA GLN A 460 -27.50 -57.58 5.73
C GLN A 460 -26.38 -58.65 5.74
N VAL A 461 -25.36 -58.46 6.58
CA VAL A 461 -24.27 -59.44 6.77
C VAL A 461 -24.77 -60.75 7.42
N ILE A 462 -25.75 -60.69 8.32
CA ILE A 462 -26.36 -61.89 8.96
C ILE A 462 -27.20 -62.68 7.95
N ALA A 463 -28.03 -62.01 7.14
CA ALA A 463 -28.82 -62.64 6.08
C ALA A 463 -27.95 -63.31 4.99
N ALA A 464 -26.81 -62.69 4.66
CA ALA A 464 -25.82 -63.24 3.74
C ALA A 464 -25.04 -64.45 4.32
N ARG A 465 -24.89 -64.53 5.65
CA ARG A 465 -24.13 -65.60 6.35
C ARG A 465 -24.82 -66.96 6.30
N LEU A 466 -26.16 -66.99 6.42
CA LEU A 466 -26.99 -68.21 6.43
C LEU A 466 -26.97 -68.97 5.08
N ALA A 467 -26.75 -68.28 3.96
CA ALA A 467 -26.69 -68.91 2.63
C ALA A 467 -25.32 -69.56 2.32
N LEU A 468 -24.27 -69.20 3.06
CA LEU A 468 -22.88 -69.56 2.76
C LEU A 468 -22.35 -70.76 3.57
N GLU A 469 -23.13 -71.31 4.50
CA GLU A 469 -22.73 -72.38 5.42
C GLU A 469 -22.83 -73.81 4.83
N ARG A 470 -23.45 -74.00 3.66
CA ARG A 470 -23.73 -75.35 3.13
C ARG A 470 -22.61 -76.08 2.39
N ARG A 471 -21.45 -75.50 2.09
CA ARG A 471 -20.42 -76.20 1.25
C ARG A 471 -18.98 -75.90 1.66
N SER A 472 -18.57 -76.54 2.75
CA SER A 472 -17.27 -76.47 3.40
C SER A 472 -16.12 -77.09 2.57
N THR A 473 -15.60 -76.33 1.61
CA THR A 473 -14.18 -76.35 1.17
C THR A 473 -13.68 -74.93 0.81
N LYS A 474 -14.45 -73.89 1.18
CA LYS A 474 -14.22 -72.46 0.84
C LYS A 474 -13.47 -71.65 1.91
N LEU A 475 -12.97 -72.28 2.97
CA LEU A 475 -12.48 -71.55 4.16
C LEU A 475 -11.09 -70.92 3.97
N GLN A 476 -10.21 -71.48 3.14
CA GLN A 476 -8.95 -70.81 2.77
C GLN A 476 -9.15 -69.65 1.78
N ARG A 477 -10.18 -69.69 0.91
CA ARG A 477 -10.51 -68.57 -0.02
C ARG A 477 -11.28 -67.43 0.63
N ARG A 478 -12.09 -67.69 1.67
CA ARG A 478 -12.89 -66.66 2.38
C ARG A 478 -12.08 -65.80 3.35
N LEU A 479 -11.04 -66.36 3.99
CA LEU A 479 -10.11 -65.60 4.84
C LEU A 479 -9.32 -64.56 4.02
N LEU A 480 -8.89 -64.91 2.82
CA LEU A 480 -8.25 -63.98 1.87
C LEU A 480 -9.19 -62.85 1.40
N ALA A 481 -10.48 -63.14 1.16
CA ALA A 481 -11.45 -62.16 0.67
C ALA A 481 -11.91 -61.13 1.72
N LEU A 482 -11.90 -61.51 3.00
CA LEU A 482 -12.25 -60.62 4.12
C LEU A 482 -11.07 -59.71 4.49
N LEU A 483 -9.85 -60.26 4.45
CA LEU A 483 -8.61 -59.47 4.55
C LEU A 483 -8.49 -58.46 3.40
N SER A 484 -8.88 -58.83 2.17
CA SER A 484 -8.82 -57.90 1.03
C SER A 484 -9.84 -56.76 1.13
N LEU A 485 -11.01 -56.98 1.75
CA LEU A 485 -12.05 -55.96 1.93
C LEU A 485 -11.69 -54.94 3.03
N VAL A 486 -11.13 -55.40 4.15
CA VAL A 486 -10.61 -54.52 5.21
C VAL A 486 -9.40 -53.73 4.71
N LEU A 487 -8.52 -54.37 3.94
CA LEU A 487 -7.41 -53.70 3.28
C LEU A 487 -7.90 -52.65 2.28
N ALA A 488 -8.95 -52.93 1.50
CA ALA A 488 -9.53 -51.97 0.56
C ALA A 488 -10.14 -50.75 1.26
N ALA A 489 -10.85 -50.93 2.38
CA ALA A 489 -11.39 -49.83 3.17
C ALA A 489 -10.30 -48.97 3.83
N ALA A 490 -9.23 -49.61 4.34
CA ALA A 490 -8.06 -48.90 4.86
C ALA A 490 -7.30 -48.14 3.77
N ILE A 491 -7.16 -48.73 2.57
CA ILE A 491 -6.60 -48.04 1.39
C ILE A 491 -7.48 -46.85 1.02
N LEU A 492 -8.81 -46.98 1.00
CA LEU A 492 -9.72 -45.90 0.65
C LEU A 492 -9.66 -44.73 1.66
N LEU A 493 -9.67 -45.02 2.95
CA LEU A 493 -9.48 -44.01 4.00
C LEU A 493 -8.08 -43.38 3.93
N GLY A 494 -7.06 -44.18 3.65
CA GLY A 494 -5.72 -43.71 3.35
C GLY A 494 -5.68 -42.77 2.14
N LEU A 495 -6.41 -43.07 1.07
CA LEU A 495 -6.51 -42.23 -0.13
C LEU A 495 -7.24 -40.91 0.15
N ILE A 496 -8.29 -40.92 0.97
CA ILE A 496 -9.00 -39.70 1.38
C ILE A 496 -8.11 -38.83 2.27
N ALA A 497 -7.47 -39.42 3.28
CA ALA A 497 -6.51 -38.72 4.14
C ALA A 497 -5.33 -38.17 3.33
N PHE A 498 -4.82 -38.96 2.37
CA PHE A 498 -3.76 -38.55 1.46
C PHE A 498 -4.19 -37.42 0.51
N SER A 499 -5.45 -37.44 0.04
CA SER A 499 -6.03 -36.36 -0.76
C SER A 499 -6.16 -35.06 0.04
N GLN A 500 -6.66 -35.13 1.28
CA GLN A 500 -6.75 -33.98 2.19
C GLN A 500 -5.37 -33.44 2.57
N TYR A 501 -4.41 -34.32 2.86
CA TYR A 501 -3.02 -33.97 3.10
C TYR A 501 -2.43 -33.22 1.89
N ARG A 502 -2.59 -33.75 0.67
CA ARG A 502 -2.17 -33.07 -0.57
C ARG A 502 -2.85 -31.71 -0.76
N GLY A 503 -4.13 -31.59 -0.41
CA GLY A 503 -4.90 -30.33 -0.48
C GLY A 503 -4.36 -29.25 0.47
N ALA A 504 -4.13 -29.60 1.74
CA ALA A 504 -3.58 -28.68 2.74
C ALA A 504 -2.15 -28.24 2.39
N THR A 505 -1.33 -29.18 1.92
CA THR A 505 0.02 -28.91 1.43
C THR A 505 0.02 -27.89 0.27
N ARG A 506 -0.88 -28.05 -0.70
CA ARG A 506 -1.03 -27.12 -1.84
C ARG A 506 -1.42 -25.73 -1.38
N SER A 507 -2.40 -25.62 -0.47
CA SER A 507 -2.81 -24.32 0.08
C SER A 507 -1.67 -23.60 0.78
N SER A 508 -0.80 -24.34 1.49
CA SER A 508 0.36 -23.75 2.15
C SER A 508 1.40 -23.24 1.16
N VAL A 509 1.72 -24.01 0.11
CA VAL A 509 2.65 -23.54 -0.94
C VAL A 509 2.09 -22.29 -1.63
N ASN A 510 0.81 -22.30 -1.99
CA ASN A 510 0.16 -21.15 -2.63
C ASN A 510 0.22 -19.89 -1.75
N ALA A 511 0.03 -20.02 -0.43
CA ALA A 511 0.12 -18.88 0.48
C ALA A 511 1.54 -18.27 0.50
N ILE A 512 2.58 -19.12 0.53
CA ILE A 512 3.99 -18.66 0.47
C ILE A 512 4.27 -17.98 -0.88
N THR A 513 3.81 -18.57 -1.98
CA THR A 513 3.97 -18.01 -3.32
C THR A 513 3.27 -16.66 -3.46
N SER A 514 2.04 -16.51 -2.94
CA SER A 514 1.33 -15.22 -2.92
C SER A 514 2.02 -14.18 -2.04
N ASN A 515 2.64 -14.60 -0.93
CA ASN A 515 3.44 -13.70 -0.09
C ASN A 515 4.68 -13.19 -0.83
N SER A 516 5.38 -14.07 -1.55
CA SER A 516 6.49 -13.68 -2.44
C SER A 516 6.04 -12.65 -3.49
N GLU A 517 4.89 -12.85 -4.14
CA GLU A 517 4.35 -11.88 -5.10
C GLU A 517 4.00 -10.53 -4.45
N LEU A 518 3.46 -10.54 -3.24
CA LEU A 518 3.18 -9.32 -2.49
C LEU A 518 4.47 -8.56 -2.18
N LEU A 519 5.48 -9.24 -1.63
CA LEU A 519 6.79 -8.66 -1.33
C LEU A 519 7.43 -8.06 -2.59
N TYR A 520 7.32 -8.77 -3.72
CA TYR A 520 7.79 -8.28 -5.01
C TYR A 520 7.09 -6.97 -5.41
N SER A 521 5.77 -6.91 -5.28
CA SER A 521 4.98 -5.70 -5.60
C SER A 521 5.31 -4.51 -4.69
N LEU A 522 5.83 -4.76 -3.49
CA LEU A 522 6.29 -3.75 -2.54
C LEU A 522 7.76 -3.34 -2.77
N GLY A 523 8.39 -3.80 -3.85
CA GLY A 523 9.79 -3.52 -4.16
C GLY A 523 10.79 -4.30 -3.29
N GLN A 524 10.35 -5.27 -2.48
CA GLN A 524 11.20 -6.09 -1.61
C GLN A 524 11.67 -7.35 -2.36
N GLY A 525 12.38 -7.16 -3.47
CA GLY A 525 12.72 -8.24 -4.41
C GLY A 525 13.56 -9.37 -3.80
N MET A 526 14.49 -9.06 -2.90
CA MET A 526 15.31 -10.07 -2.22
C MET A 526 14.47 -10.92 -1.24
N ASP A 527 13.62 -10.27 -0.45
CA ASP A 527 12.74 -10.97 0.51
C ASP A 527 11.69 -11.82 -0.24
N ALA A 528 11.19 -11.33 -1.39
CA ALA A 528 10.35 -12.10 -2.30
C ALA A 528 11.07 -13.36 -2.83
N MET A 529 12.35 -13.25 -3.19
CA MET A 529 13.13 -14.39 -3.68
C MET A 529 13.32 -15.46 -2.59
N ILE A 530 13.56 -15.05 -1.34
CA ILE A 530 13.67 -15.97 -0.20
C ILE A 530 12.35 -16.73 0.02
N GLU A 531 11.21 -16.03 -0.02
CA GLU A 531 9.88 -16.67 0.07
C GLU A 531 9.61 -17.62 -1.11
N ALA A 532 10.01 -17.25 -2.33
CA ALA A 532 9.91 -18.14 -3.49
C ALA A 532 10.76 -19.41 -3.32
N MET A 533 11.97 -19.28 -2.76
CA MET A 533 12.84 -20.41 -2.41
C MET A 533 12.24 -21.28 -1.29
N ARG A 534 11.60 -20.69 -0.28
CA ARG A 534 10.84 -21.43 0.74
C ARG A 534 9.70 -22.23 0.12
N ALA A 535 8.97 -21.66 -0.84
CA ALA A 535 7.94 -22.39 -1.57
C ALA A 535 8.53 -23.57 -2.36
N ARG A 536 9.65 -23.35 -3.07
CA ARG A 536 10.32 -24.38 -3.87
C ARG A 536 10.87 -25.54 -3.04
N THR A 537 11.60 -25.23 -1.97
CA THR A 537 12.13 -26.25 -1.05
C THR A 537 11.01 -27.06 -0.40
N LYS A 538 9.89 -26.41 -0.05
CA LYS A 538 8.71 -27.10 0.47
C LYS A 538 8.03 -28.01 -0.56
N VAL A 539 7.96 -27.58 -1.82
CA VAL A 539 7.47 -28.41 -2.94
C VAL A 539 8.32 -29.67 -3.12
N GLU A 540 9.65 -29.53 -3.05
CA GLU A 540 10.60 -30.64 -3.20
C GLU A 540 10.57 -31.59 -2.01
N ALA A 541 10.61 -31.06 -0.78
CA ALA A 541 10.55 -31.86 0.45
C ALA A 541 9.26 -32.70 0.53
N LEU A 542 8.17 -32.21 -0.06
CA LEU A 542 6.87 -32.88 -0.08
C LEU A 542 6.62 -33.67 -1.38
N GLN A 543 7.60 -33.72 -2.29
CA GLN A 543 7.55 -34.42 -3.58
C GLN A 543 6.27 -34.12 -4.39
N ILE A 544 5.87 -32.85 -4.42
CA ILE A 544 4.66 -32.43 -5.13
C ILE A 544 4.90 -32.52 -6.64
N GLN A 545 4.10 -33.33 -7.34
CA GLN A 545 4.17 -33.53 -8.79
C GLN A 545 3.10 -32.76 -9.59
N ASP A 546 2.29 -31.91 -8.93
CA ASP A 546 1.26 -31.12 -9.60
C ASP A 546 1.89 -30.08 -10.54
N PRO A 547 1.72 -30.19 -11.88
CA PRO A 547 2.35 -29.30 -12.84
C PRO A 547 1.93 -27.83 -12.67
N THR A 548 0.70 -27.58 -12.19
CA THR A 548 0.19 -26.22 -12.04
C THR A 548 0.85 -25.47 -10.89
N THR A 549 0.99 -26.13 -9.73
CA THR A 549 1.72 -25.57 -8.58
C THR A 549 3.20 -25.38 -8.89
N LEU A 550 3.83 -26.35 -9.56
CA LEU A 550 5.23 -26.24 -10.00
C LEU A 550 5.45 -25.04 -10.93
N ALA A 551 4.61 -24.90 -11.97
CA ALA A 551 4.69 -23.78 -12.89
C ALA A 551 4.48 -22.41 -12.21
N GLN A 552 3.62 -22.34 -11.20
CA GLN A 552 3.41 -21.11 -10.43
C GLN A 552 4.64 -20.75 -9.59
N VAL A 553 5.22 -21.72 -8.87
CA VAL A 553 6.44 -21.50 -8.08
C VAL A 553 7.61 -21.11 -8.98
N ASP A 554 7.82 -21.82 -10.08
CA ASP A 554 8.91 -21.54 -11.01
C ASP A 554 8.74 -20.16 -11.69
N ARG A 555 7.50 -19.74 -11.99
CA ARG A 555 7.21 -18.39 -12.50
C ARG A 555 7.61 -17.31 -11.50
N VAL A 556 7.16 -17.43 -10.24
CA VAL A 556 7.46 -16.43 -9.20
C VAL A 556 8.95 -16.40 -8.89
N LEU A 557 9.59 -17.56 -8.82
CA LEU A 557 11.04 -17.65 -8.62
C LEU A 557 11.80 -17.01 -9.78
N GLY A 558 11.46 -17.34 -11.03
CA GLY A 558 12.02 -16.71 -12.22
C GLY A 558 11.85 -15.18 -12.20
N GLN A 559 10.66 -14.68 -11.86
CA GLN A 559 10.39 -13.25 -11.75
C GLN A 559 11.33 -12.53 -10.77
N THR A 560 11.52 -13.11 -9.59
CA THR A 560 12.40 -12.54 -8.56
C THR A 560 13.87 -12.56 -8.98
N VAL A 561 14.34 -13.63 -9.64
CA VAL A 561 15.73 -13.76 -10.12
C VAL A 561 16.02 -12.80 -11.26
N TYR A 562 15.16 -12.74 -12.27
CA TYR A 562 15.40 -11.92 -13.47
C TYR A 562 15.45 -10.42 -13.15
N THR A 563 14.80 -9.99 -12.06
CA THR A 563 14.70 -8.57 -11.69
C THR A 563 15.44 -8.23 -10.41
N ALA A 564 16.23 -9.16 -9.88
CA ALA A 564 17.04 -8.95 -8.69
C ALA A 564 18.01 -7.77 -8.87
N ALA A 565 18.16 -7.00 -7.80
CA ALA A 565 19.00 -5.81 -7.77
C ALA A 565 19.80 -5.74 -6.46
N GLU A 566 19.14 -6.00 -5.32
CA GLU A 566 19.83 -6.16 -4.03
C GLU A 566 20.61 -7.48 -4.06
N ALA A 567 21.94 -7.36 -4.00
CA ALA A 567 22.86 -8.49 -3.98
C ALA A 567 23.20 -8.91 -2.55
N ASN A 568 23.29 -7.94 -1.63
CA ASN A 568 23.58 -8.24 -0.22
C ASN A 568 23.04 -7.15 0.73
N ARG A 569 22.96 -7.49 2.02
CA ARG A 569 22.48 -6.61 3.10
C ARG A 569 23.35 -6.76 4.34
N PHE A 570 24.13 -5.73 4.62
CA PHE A 570 24.99 -5.65 5.79
C PHE A 570 24.13 -5.29 7.02
N SER A 571 23.93 -6.28 7.89
CA SER A 571 23.07 -6.20 9.08
C SER A 571 23.94 -6.42 10.33
N GLY A 572 23.80 -5.55 11.35
CA GLY A 572 24.59 -5.67 12.59
C GLY A 572 24.82 -4.37 13.35
N HIS A 573 24.50 -3.22 12.76
CA HIS A 573 24.42 -1.95 13.48
C HIS A 573 23.15 -1.88 14.34
N THR A 574 23.24 -1.19 15.48
CA THR A 574 22.10 -1.01 16.41
C THR A 574 21.40 0.34 16.26
N GLY A 575 22.05 1.30 15.58
CA GLY A 575 21.55 2.61 15.17
C GLY A 575 21.52 2.77 13.65
N GLY A 576 21.00 3.90 13.16
CA GLY A 576 20.93 4.18 11.73
C GLY A 576 22.31 4.30 11.09
N VAL A 577 22.49 3.73 9.89
CA VAL A 577 23.74 3.86 9.12
C VAL A 577 23.73 5.22 8.44
N ARG A 578 24.70 6.06 8.78
CA ARG A 578 24.78 7.47 8.34
C ARG A 578 25.67 7.68 7.13
N CYS A 579 26.68 6.85 6.97
CA CYS A 579 27.61 6.96 5.85
C CYS A 579 28.13 5.60 5.40
N VAL A 580 28.44 5.51 4.11
CA VAL A 580 29.02 4.33 3.47
C VAL A 580 30.15 4.75 2.53
N SER A 581 31.17 3.90 2.37
CA SER A 581 32.28 4.12 1.44
C SER A 581 32.85 2.78 0.97
N PHE A 582 33.31 2.72 -0.27
CA PHE A 582 34.05 1.59 -0.82
C PHE A 582 35.56 1.82 -0.67
N SER A 583 36.30 0.72 -0.51
CA SER A 583 37.75 0.73 -0.73
C SER A 583 38.07 0.96 -2.22
N PRO A 584 39.26 1.47 -2.56
CA PRO A 584 39.65 1.77 -3.95
C PRO A 584 39.70 0.55 -4.87
N ASP A 585 39.94 -0.64 -4.32
CA ASP A 585 39.88 -1.92 -5.03
C ASP A 585 38.44 -2.45 -5.20
N GLY A 586 37.48 -1.89 -4.46
CA GLY A 586 36.07 -2.28 -4.48
C GLY A 586 35.74 -3.51 -3.64
N ASP A 587 36.71 -4.11 -2.94
CA ASP A 587 36.53 -5.37 -2.20
C ASP A 587 35.89 -5.19 -0.81
N PHE A 588 36.03 -3.98 -0.24
CA PHE A 588 35.57 -3.66 1.10
C PHE A 588 34.57 -2.51 1.13
N VAL A 589 33.70 -2.55 2.13
CA VAL A 589 32.74 -1.50 2.46
C VAL A 589 32.95 -1.07 3.90
N ALA A 590 33.08 0.23 4.14
CA ALA A 590 32.99 0.82 5.47
C ALA A 590 31.59 1.40 5.69
N THR A 591 30.97 1.07 6.82
CA THR A 591 29.66 1.62 7.23
C THR A 591 29.79 2.31 8.58
N CYS A 592 29.35 3.56 8.68
CA CYS A 592 29.36 4.32 9.94
C CYS A 592 27.93 4.55 10.46
N SER A 593 27.76 4.57 11.78
CA SER A 593 26.43 4.49 12.40
C SER A 593 26.23 5.40 13.60
N GLU A 594 24.96 5.67 13.88
CA GLU A 594 24.49 6.33 15.11
C GLU A 594 24.84 5.53 16.37
N ASP A 595 25.14 4.23 16.25
CA ASP A 595 25.62 3.38 17.34
C ASP A 595 27.08 3.60 17.76
N GLN A 596 27.71 4.67 17.28
CA GLN A 596 29.07 5.09 17.63
C GLN A 596 30.18 4.19 17.08
N THR A 597 29.84 3.24 16.20
CA THR A 597 30.80 2.32 15.59
C THR A 597 30.92 2.52 14.09
N VAL A 598 32.06 2.08 13.55
CA VAL A 598 32.24 1.83 12.13
C VAL A 598 32.44 0.34 11.93
N LYS A 599 31.83 -0.25 10.91
CA LYS A 599 32.00 -1.67 10.57
C LYS A 599 32.62 -1.78 9.18
N ILE A 600 33.55 -2.72 9.05
CA ILE A 600 34.20 -3.04 7.78
C ILE A 600 33.70 -4.39 7.32
N TRP A 601 33.26 -4.43 6.07
CA TRP A 601 32.66 -5.60 5.43
C TRP A 601 33.42 -5.92 4.17
N ARG A 602 33.46 -7.19 3.78
CA ARG A 602 33.68 -7.56 2.39
C ARG A 602 32.38 -7.39 1.60
N THR A 603 32.48 -7.25 0.29
CA THR A 603 31.32 -7.19 -0.61
C THR A 603 30.44 -8.45 -0.55
N ASP A 604 30.99 -9.59 -0.13
CA ASP A 604 30.26 -10.85 0.12
C ASP A 604 29.37 -10.82 1.40
N GLY A 605 29.38 -9.73 2.17
CA GLY A 605 28.57 -9.61 3.39
C GLY A 605 29.29 -9.98 4.68
N SER A 606 30.47 -10.59 4.61
CA SER A 606 31.23 -10.95 5.80
C SER A 606 31.76 -9.71 6.51
N GLN A 607 31.50 -9.64 7.82
CA GLN A 607 32.01 -8.56 8.66
C GLN A 607 33.45 -8.88 9.08
N LEU A 608 34.40 -8.02 8.72
CA LEU A 608 35.81 -8.17 9.08
C LEU A 608 36.14 -7.54 10.42
N ALA A 609 35.66 -6.31 10.65
CA ALA A 609 36.02 -5.54 11.83
C ALA A 609 34.87 -4.67 12.32
N THR A 610 34.89 -4.36 13.61
CA THR A 610 34.08 -3.30 14.23
C THR A 610 35.01 -2.34 14.93
N LEU A 611 35.14 -1.13 14.38
CA LEU A 611 35.99 -0.06 14.89
C LEU A 611 35.22 0.68 15.99
N LYS A 612 35.71 0.55 17.23
CA LYS A 612 35.14 1.19 18.42
C LYS A 612 36.10 2.26 18.92
N GLY A 613 35.59 3.45 19.22
CA GLY A 613 36.41 4.54 19.77
C GLY A 613 35.78 5.93 19.72
N HIS A 614 34.80 6.15 18.86
CA HIS A 614 34.00 7.38 18.92
C HIS A 614 33.10 7.38 20.16
N ALA A 615 32.90 8.55 20.76
CA ALA A 615 32.04 8.77 21.93
C ALA A 615 30.65 9.32 21.55
N GLY A 616 30.33 9.33 20.26
CA GLY A 616 29.08 9.81 19.69
C GLY A 616 28.84 9.20 18.31
N SER A 617 27.67 9.47 17.73
CA SER A 617 27.29 8.97 16.40
C SER A 617 28.35 9.32 15.36
N VAL A 618 28.66 8.36 14.49
CA VAL A 618 29.62 8.57 13.40
C VAL A 618 28.85 8.98 12.15
N PHE A 619 29.25 10.07 11.51
CA PHE A 619 28.53 10.68 10.37
C PHE A 619 29.33 10.68 9.07
N ALA A 620 30.66 10.55 9.15
CA ALA A 620 31.53 10.61 7.99
C ALA A 620 32.54 9.45 7.98
N THR A 621 32.81 8.92 6.78
CA THR A 621 33.82 7.90 6.53
C THR A 621 34.41 8.09 5.14
N ALA A 622 35.71 7.83 4.97
CA ALA A 622 36.36 7.80 3.66
C ALA A 622 37.59 6.87 3.70
N PHE A 623 37.77 6.06 2.65
CA PHE A 623 39.04 5.38 2.40
C PHE A 623 40.06 6.33 1.78
N SER A 624 41.34 6.13 2.09
CA SER A 624 42.43 6.74 1.33
C SER A 624 42.52 6.12 -0.08
N PRO A 625 43.04 6.85 -1.09
CA PRO A 625 43.14 6.34 -2.46
C PRO A 625 44.03 5.09 -2.63
N ASP A 626 44.97 4.86 -1.71
CA ASP A 626 45.80 3.66 -1.65
C ASP A 626 45.16 2.51 -0.84
N GLY A 627 44.01 2.75 -0.20
CA GLY A 627 43.28 1.76 0.61
C GLY A 627 43.88 1.47 1.99
N GLU A 628 45.01 2.08 2.35
CA GLU A 628 45.72 1.77 3.59
C GLU A 628 45.06 2.35 4.84
N LEU A 629 44.39 3.50 4.68
CA LEU A 629 43.76 4.25 5.77
C LEU A 629 42.26 4.41 5.58
N ILE A 630 41.55 4.44 6.71
CA ILE A 630 40.15 4.83 6.79
C ILE A 630 40.07 6.03 7.74
N ALA A 631 39.47 7.12 7.29
CA ALA A 631 39.19 8.29 8.12
C ALA A 631 37.71 8.31 8.52
N THR A 632 37.42 8.53 9.81
CA THR A 632 36.06 8.56 10.35
C THR A 632 35.82 9.82 11.18
N GLY A 633 34.61 10.37 11.14
CA GLY A 633 34.25 11.60 11.86
C GLY A 633 32.87 11.51 12.50
N GLY A 634 32.72 12.07 13.70
CA GLY A 634 31.50 11.90 14.49
C GLY A 634 31.03 13.13 15.27
N ALA A 635 29.94 12.92 16.02
CA ALA A 635 29.32 13.88 16.94
C ALA A 635 30.20 14.22 18.16
N ASP A 636 31.25 13.45 18.40
CA ASP A 636 32.26 13.73 19.43
C ASP A 636 33.32 14.76 19.00
N ASN A 637 33.07 15.44 17.88
CA ASN A 637 33.92 16.47 17.26
C ASN A 637 35.33 15.99 16.87
N SER A 638 35.57 14.68 16.88
CA SER A 638 36.88 14.11 16.56
C SER A 638 36.90 13.43 15.20
N ILE A 639 38.08 13.42 14.59
CA ILE A 639 38.39 12.61 13.43
C ILE A 639 39.31 11.48 13.88
N ARG A 640 39.10 10.27 13.39
CA ARG A 640 39.98 9.12 13.70
C ARG A 640 40.49 8.51 12.41
N LEU A 641 41.77 8.15 12.41
CA LEU A 641 42.42 7.41 11.34
C LEU A 641 42.63 5.97 11.78
N TRP A 642 42.28 5.04 10.91
CA TRP A 642 42.38 3.61 11.14
C TRP A 642 43.18 2.97 10.03
N SER A 643 43.88 1.88 10.31
CA SER A 643 44.37 0.99 9.25
C SER A 643 43.22 0.17 8.67
N HIS A 644 43.40 -0.39 7.49
CA HIS A 644 42.45 -1.33 6.88
C HIS A 644 42.13 -2.55 7.78
N ASP A 645 43.09 -3.00 8.59
CA ASP A 645 42.93 -4.06 9.61
C ASP A 645 42.13 -3.62 10.85
N GLY A 646 41.74 -2.34 10.92
CA GLY A 646 40.94 -1.76 11.99
C GLY A 646 41.70 -1.27 13.21
N TRP A 647 43.02 -1.09 13.08
CA TRP A 647 43.85 -0.55 14.17
C TRP A 647 43.74 0.97 14.20
N SER A 648 43.53 1.55 15.38
CA SER A 648 43.50 3.00 15.55
C SER A 648 44.91 3.58 15.37
N MET A 649 45.11 4.40 14.34
CA MET A 649 46.40 5.02 14.00
C MET A 649 46.57 6.40 14.62
N ALA A 650 45.54 7.24 14.52
CA ALA A 650 45.59 8.62 15.04
C ALA A 650 44.20 9.13 15.40
N ARG A 651 44.15 10.09 16.33
CA ARG A 651 42.96 10.90 16.64
C ARG A 651 43.30 12.36 16.40
N LEU A 652 42.53 13.03 15.55
CA LEU A 652 42.71 14.42 15.19
C LEU A 652 41.68 15.26 15.94
N GLU A 653 42.18 16.21 16.73
CA GLU A 653 41.38 17.13 17.53
C GLU A 653 41.59 18.56 17.02
N GLY A 654 40.51 19.34 16.94
CA GLY A 654 40.59 20.75 16.53
C GLY A 654 39.30 21.35 15.97
N HIS A 655 38.31 20.55 15.61
CA HIS A 655 36.95 21.04 15.33
C HIS A 655 36.16 21.24 16.62
N ALA A 656 35.26 22.22 16.62
CA ALA A 656 34.38 22.54 17.76
C ALA A 656 32.95 22.00 17.60
N GLY A 657 32.68 21.27 16.51
CA GLY A 657 31.38 20.72 16.17
C GLY A 657 31.48 19.40 15.42
N THR A 658 30.33 18.77 15.20
CA THR A 658 30.19 17.47 14.57
C THR A 658 30.84 17.43 13.18
N ILE A 659 31.57 16.36 12.89
CA ILE A 659 32.17 16.14 11.57
C ILE A 659 31.15 15.46 10.67
N TYR A 660 30.68 16.16 9.64
CA TYR A 660 29.65 15.64 8.73
C TYR A 660 30.21 15.05 7.44
N SER A 661 31.41 15.47 7.02
CA SER A 661 32.01 14.98 5.78
C SER A 661 33.53 14.96 5.85
N ILE A 662 34.12 13.96 5.21
CA ILE A 662 35.57 13.76 5.09
C ILE A 662 35.88 13.41 3.62
N SER A 663 36.93 13.99 3.05
CA SER A 663 37.44 13.63 1.73
C SER A 663 38.97 13.59 1.77
N PHE A 664 39.57 12.54 1.23
CA PHE A 664 40.99 12.53 0.90
C PHE A 664 41.26 13.31 -0.40
N SER A 665 42.44 13.90 -0.51
CA SER A 665 42.98 14.35 -1.79
C SER A 665 43.30 13.13 -2.68
N PRO A 666 43.32 13.27 -4.01
CA PRO A 666 43.60 12.15 -4.93
C PRO A 666 44.97 11.48 -4.71
N ASP A 667 45.95 12.22 -4.17
CA ASP A 667 47.29 11.71 -3.81
C ASP A 667 47.35 11.07 -2.41
N GLY A 668 46.25 11.10 -1.65
CA GLY A 668 46.13 10.59 -0.29
C GLY A 668 46.88 11.37 0.78
N GLN A 669 47.53 12.49 0.46
CA GLN A 669 48.40 13.22 1.39
C GLN A 669 47.66 14.23 2.27
N THR A 670 46.49 14.67 1.84
CA THR A 670 45.68 15.69 2.53
C THR A 670 44.27 15.16 2.81
N ILE A 671 43.74 15.49 3.99
CA ILE A 671 42.37 15.18 4.40
C ILE A 671 41.62 16.48 4.58
N ALA A 672 40.48 16.64 3.91
CA ALA A 672 39.56 17.75 4.10
C ALA A 672 38.36 17.31 4.95
N THR A 673 38.00 18.11 5.96
CA THR A 673 36.88 17.81 6.86
C THR A 673 35.92 18.99 6.96
N GLY A 674 34.62 18.72 6.77
CA GLY A 674 33.53 19.70 6.93
C GLY A 674 32.77 19.48 8.23
N SER A 675 32.50 20.57 8.96
CA SER A 675 31.97 20.49 10.33
C SER A 675 30.76 21.38 10.59
N GLY A 676 30.01 21.00 11.63
CA GLY A 676 28.98 21.81 12.28
C GLY A 676 29.51 23.08 12.94
N ASP A 677 30.82 23.22 13.11
CA ASP A 677 31.45 24.48 13.53
C ASP A 677 31.61 25.52 12.42
N THR A 678 31.01 25.27 11.25
CA THR A 678 31.00 26.15 10.06
C THR A 678 32.34 26.26 9.33
N THR A 679 33.37 25.48 9.71
CA THR A 679 34.70 25.51 9.10
C THR A 679 35.03 24.24 8.32
N ILE A 680 35.91 24.39 7.33
CA ILE A 680 36.62 23.27 6.70
C ILE A 680 38.02 23.23 7.28
N LYS A 681 38.53 22.06 7.65
CA LYS A 681 39.95 21.90 8.03
C LYS A 681 40.67 20.97 7.08
N LEU A 682 41.92 21.32 6.78
CA LEU A 682 42.84 20.51 6.00
C LEU A 682 43.89 19.93 6.92
N TRP A 683 44.10 18.62 6.85
CA TRP A 683 45.03 17.87 7.67
C TRP A 683 46.03 17.15 6.78
N SER A 684 47.26 16.96 7.25
CA SER A 684 48.17 16.02 6.62
C SER A 684 47.71 14.59 6.90
N ARG A 685 48.19 13.64 6.09
CA ARG A 685 47.96 12.21 6.29
C ARG A 685 48.36 11.71 7.69
N GLU A 686 49.36 12.32 8.30
CA GLU A 686 49.83 12.03 9.67
C GLU A 686 48.98 12.71 10.75
N GLY A 687 47.99 13.52 10.37
CA GLY A 687 47.06 14.15 11.29
C GLY A 687 47.42 15.57 11.73
N LYS A 688 48.41 16.21 11.10
CA LYS A 688 48.76 17.60 11.43
C LYS A 688 47.77 18.56 10.78
N LEU A 689 47.20 19.49 11.55
CA LEU A 689 46.38 20.57 10.99
C LEU A 689 47.24 21.47 10.08
N LEU A 690 46.89 21.52 8.79
CA LEU A 690 47.56 22.34 7.79
C LEU A 690 46.89 23.71 7.66
N ARG A 691 45.55 23.73 7.52
CA ARG A 691 44.77 24.97 7.34
C ARG A 691 43.36 24.87 7.91
N THR A 692 42.76 26.02 8.19
CA THR A 692 41.33 26.19 8.48
C THR A 692 40.74 27.18 7.49
N LEU A 693 39.69 26.78 6.79
CA LEU A 693 38.94 27.59 5.83
C LEU A 693 37.64 28.05 6.47
N SER A 694 37.50 29.37 6.60
CA SER A 694 36.33 30.01 7.21
C SER A 694 35.63 30.89 6.19
N GLY A 695 34.29 30.84 6.15
CA GLY A 695 33.51 31.70 5.26
C GLY A 695 32.06 31.26 5.01
N HIS A 696 31.71 30.01 5.33
CA HIS A 696 30.32 29.60 5.45
C HIS A 696 29.70 30.16 6.74
N GLN A 697 28.37 30.33 6.74
CA GLN A 697 27.63 30.91 7.88
C GLN A 697 26.86 29.86 8.68
N GLN A 698 26.80 28.63 8.17
CA GLN A 698 26.09 27.52 8.79
C GLN A 698 26.89 26.22 8.65
N VAL A 699 26.29 25.12 9.11
CA VAL A 699 26.86 23.77 9.09
C VAL A 699 27.30 23.38 7.69
N ILE A 700 28.52 22.85 7.58
CA ILE A 700 29.03 22.27 6.33
C ILE A 700 28.64 20.79 6.31
N ASN A 701 27.73 20.42 5.41
CA ASN A 701 27.22 19.06 5.31
C ASN A 701 28.14 18.17 4.44
N SER A 702 28.80 18.75 3.44
CA SER A 702 29.62 17.99 2.49
C SER A 702 30.88 18.74 2.06
N VAL A 703 31.98 18.01 1.90
CA VAL A 703 33.24 18.49 1.31
C VAL A 703 33.78 17.46 0.33
N ALA A 704 34.33 17.91 -0.78
CA ALA A 704 34.91 17.04 -1.81
C ALA A 704 36.15 17.68 -2.45
N PHE A 705 37.17 16.88 -2.74
CA PHE A 705 38.31 17.28 -3.56
C PHE A 705 37.98 17.13 -5.06
N SER A 706 38.51 18.04 -5.89
CA SER A 706 38.56 17.85 -7.34
C SER A 706 39.49 16.70 -7.70
N THR A 707 39.27 16.12 -8.88
CA THR A 707 40.07 14.98 -9.39
C THR A 707 41.54 15.31 -9.60
N ASP A 708 41.89 16.59 -9.80
CA ASP A 708 43.28 17.08 -9.88
C ASP A 708 43.87 17.47 -8.51
N GLY A 709 43.09 17.40 -7.43
CA GLY A 709 43.48 17.71 -6.06
C GLY A 709 43.71 19.19 -5.76
N LYS A 710 43.43 20.12 -6.69
CA LYS A 710 43.72 21.56 -6.52
C LYS A 710 42.56 22.38 -5.95
N THR A 711 41.35 21.87 -6.07
CA THR A 711 40.12 22.55 -5.66
C THR A 711 39.36 21.73 -4.63
N ILE A 712 38.76 22.40 -3.66
CA ILE A 712 37.84 21.81 -2.68
C ILE A 712 36.48 22.45 -2.88
N ALA A 713 35.43 21.63 -2.98
CA ALA A 713 34.05 22.09 -2.96
C ALA A 713 33.44 21.85 -1.57
N SER A 714 32.63 22.78 -1.10
CA SER A 714 31.90 22.64 0.17
C SER A 714 30.42 23.00 0.02
N GLY A 715 29.56 22.14 0.53
CA GLY A 715 28.10 22.27 0.53
C GLY A 715 27.60 22.52 1.93
N CYS A 716 26.75 23.53 2.08
CA CYS A 716 26.37 24.05 3.38
C CYS A 716 24.85 24.17 3.54
N ALA A 717 24.41 24.12 4.81
CA ALA A 717 23.04 24.42 5.20
C ALA A 717 22.63 25.87 4.86
N ASP A 718 23.59 26.77 4.62
CA ASP A 718 23.34 28.13 4.12
C ASP A 718 22.85 28.18 2.66
N ARG A 719 22.64 27.01 2.03
CA ARG A 719 22.15 26.79 0.65
C ARG A 719 23.19 27.08 -0.42
N LYS A 720 24.42 27.43 -0.04
CA LYS A 720 25.49 27.79 -0.96
C LYS A 720 26.49 26.65 -1.10
N ILE A 721 27.13 26.66 -2.26
CA ILE A 721 28.32 25.88 -2.54
C ILE A 721 29.50 26.84 -2.62
N LYS A 722 30.64 26.51 -2.04
CA LYS A 722 31.87 27.29 -2.19
C LYS A 722 32.99 26.43 -2.79
N LEU A 723 33.74 27.02 -3.71
CA LEU A 723 34.95 26.43 -4.28
C LEU A 723 36.16 27.13 -3.70
N TRP A 724 37.12 26.34 -3.21
CA TRP A 724 38.33 26.81 -2.55
C TRP A 724 39.56 26.25 -3.23
N SER A 725 40.66 26.99 -3.25
CA SER A 725 41.97 26.41 -3.54
C SER A 725 42.47 25.63 -2.32
N VAL A 726 43.36 24.66 -2.53
CA VAL A 726 44.02 23.93 -1.43
C VAL A 726 44.89 24.82 -0.53
N GLU A 727 45.33 25.97 -1.03
CA GLU A 727 46.00 27.02 -0.24
C GLU A 727 45.03 27.78 0.67
N GLY A 728 43.72 27.58 0.48
CA GLY A 728 42.65 28.12 1.29
C GLY A 728 42.02 29.40 0.79
N THR A 729 42.25 29.77 -0.47
CA THR A 729 41.60 30.94 -1.07
C THR A 729 40.20 30.57 -1.56
N LEU A 730 39.21 31.42 -1.28
CA LEU A 730 37.86 31.28 -1.84
C LEU A 730 37.89 31.66 -3.33
N LEU A 731 37.62 30.70 -4.21
CA LEU A 731 37.61 30.89 -5.66
C LEU A 731 36.24 31.35 -6.16
N LYS A 732 35.16 30.67 -5.73
CA LYS A 732 33.77 30.91 -6.17
C LYS A 732 32.76 30.58 -5.09
N THR A 733 31.59 31.23 -5.19
CA THR A 733 30.37 30.86 -4.46
C THR A 733 29.28 30.59 -5.50
N LEU A 734 28.69 29.39 -5.46
CA LEU A 734 27.63 28.98 -6.36
C LEU A 734 26.30 29.07 -5.61
N GLU A 735 25.32 29.72 -6.23
CA GLU A 735 24.00 29.96 -5.69
C GLU A 735 22.95 29.45 -6.69
N GLY A 736 21.90 28.77 -6.19
CA GLY A 736 20.85 28.22 -7.05
C GLY A 736 20.00 27.10 -6.41
N HIS A 737 20.41 26.60 -5.24
CA HIS A 737 19.55 25.76 -4.40
C HIS A 737 18.66 26.61 -3.48
N ASP A 738 17.45 26.12 -3.24
CA ASP A 738 16.42 26.81 -2.45
C ASP A 738 16.43 26.36 -0.97
N ASP A 739 17.08 25.24 -0.68
CA ASP A 739 17.28 24.63 0.64
C ASP A 739 18.72 24.07 0.80
N ALA A 740 19.02 23.51 1.97
CA ALA A 740 20.33 23.06 2.41
C ALA A 740 20.97 22.06 1.44
N VAL A 741 22.21 22.34 1.04
CA VAL A 741 23.01 21.41 0.23
C VAL A 741 23.51 20.29 1.13
N GLN A 742 23.09 19.06 0.85
CA GLN A 742 23.40 17.87 1.65
C GLN A 742 24.66 17.14 1.17
N ALA A 743 24.85 17.05 -0.15
CA ALA A 743 25.97 16.33 -0.73
C ALA A 743 26.52 17.02 -1.98
N ILE A 744 27.82 16.87 -2.18
CA ILE A 744 28.53 17.34 -3.37
C ILE A 744 29.49 16.24 -3.84
N ALA A 745 29.62 16.08 -5.16
CA ALA A 745 30.69 15.29 -5.75
C ALA A 745 31.16 15.90 -7.07
N PHE A 746 32.49 15.99 -7.24
CA PHE A 746 33.09 16.28 -8.54
C PHE A 746 32.80 15.14 -9.51
N ASN A 747 32.62 15.47 -10.78
CA ASN A 747 32.53 14.45 -11.81
C ASN A 747 33.91 13.81 -12.08
N PRO A 748 33.97 12.52 -12.45
CA PRO A 748 35.24 11.84 -12.70
C PRO A 748 36.07 12.46 -13.83
N ASP A 749 35.42 13.10 -14.81
CA ASP A 749 36.09 13.78 -15.93
C ASP A 749 36.74 15.13 -15.52
N GLY A 750 36.51 15.61 -14.29
CA GLY A 750 37.06 16.86 -13.76
C GLY A 750 36.48 18.14 -14.38
N THR A 751 35.42 18.05 -15.18
CA THR A 751 34.83 19.22 -15.87
C THR A 751 33.86 20.03 -15.01
N GLY A 752 33.46 19.51 -13.85
CA GLY A 752 32.43 20.13 -13.02
C GLY A 752 32.09 19.34 -11.75
N LEU A 753 30.93 19.61 -11.17
CA LEU A 753 30.42 18.92 -9.98
C LEU A 753 28.91 18.81 -9.99
N ALA A 754 28.39 17.86 -9.21
CA ALA A 754 26.98 17.75 -8.88
C ALA A 754 26.76 18.08 -7.39
N SER A 755 25.61 18.67 -7.09
CA SER A 755 25.14 18.92 -5.73
C SER A 755 23.71 18.42 -5.54
N ALA A 756 23.42 17.87 -4.37
CA ALA A 756 22.12 17.41 -3.93
C ALA A 756 21.64 18.26 -2.76
N SER A 757 20.34 18.58 -2.74
CA SER A 757 19.74 19.46 -1.74
C SER A 757 18.42 18.91 -1.22
N LEU A 758 18.02 19.42 -0.05
CA LEU A 758 16.69 19.23 0.52
C LEU A 758 15.58 19.95 -0.26
N ASP A 759 15.93 20.73 -1.30
CA ASP A 759 14.97 21.35 -2.24
C ASP A 759 14.46 20.40 -3.33
N ASP A 760 14.60 19.09 -3.11
CA ASP A 760 14.22 18.02 -4.02
C ASP A 760 15.01 17.97 -5.34
N THR A 761 16.13 18.70 -5.45
CA THR A 761 16.88 18.80 -6.71
C THR A 761 18.35 18.35 -6.65
N ILE A 762 18.81 17.91 -7.83
CA ILE A 762 20.23 17.77 -8.17
C ILE A 762 20.61 18.93 -9.09
N ALA A 763 21.68 19.64 -8.78
CA ALA A 763 22.23 20.67 -9.66
C ALA A 763 23.61 20.24 -10.19
N ILE A 764 23.83 20.40 -11.49
CA ILE A 764 25.09 20.12 -12.18
C ILE A 764 25.73 21.45 -12.59
N TRP A 765 26.99 21.63 -12.21
CA TRP A 765 27.73 22.88 -12.36
C TRP A 765 29.01 22.65 -13.17
N ASP A 766 29.44 23.65 -13.92
CA ASP A 766 30.82 23.72 -14.42
C ASP A 766 31.77 24.33 -13.37
N LEU A 767 33.07 24.24 -13.61
CA LEU A 767 34.08 24.82 -12.72
C LEU A 767 34.12 26.36 -12.74
N GLN A 768 33.50 27.00 -13.75
CA GLN A 768 33.36 28.46 -13.82
C GLN A 768 32.25 28.97 -12.89
N GLY A 769 31.40 28.05 -12.42
CA GLY A 769 30.31 28.28 -11.48
C GLY A 769 28.94 28.47 -12.11
N ASN A 770 28.78 28.11 -13.38
CA ASN A 770 27.50 28.17 -14.06
C ASN A 770 26.67 26.92 -13.77
N LEU A 771 25.37 27.12 -13.54
CA LEU A 771 24.40 26.03 -13.44
C LEU A 771 24.12 25.47 -14.84
N ILE A 772 24.62 24.27 -15.14
CA ILE A 772 24.39 23.59 -16.42
C ILE A 772 22.98 23.00 -16.46
N ARG A 773 22.55 22.40 -15.33
CA ARG A 773 21.27 21.69 -15.24
C ARG A 773 20.78 21.60 -13.81
N LYS A 774 19.48 21.79 -13.61
CA LYS A 774 18.76 21.45 -12.37
C LYS A 774 17.79 20.31 -12.68
N ILE A 775 17.89 19.21 -11.96
CA ILE A 775 17.09 17.99 -12.11
C ILE A 775 16.19 17.92 -10.90
N ASP A 776 14.88 18.04 -11.12
CA ASP A 776 13.88 17.80 -10.09
C ASP A 776 13.70 16.29 -9.91
N THR A 777 13.97 15.82 -8.71
CA THR A 777 13.97 14.39 -8.40
C THR A 777 12.60 13.85 -8.01
N GLN A 778 11.61 14.75 -7.82
CA GLN A 778 10.28 14.45 -7.29
C GLN A 778 10.38 13.54 -6.04
N SER A 779 11.37 13.81 -5.20
CA SER A 779 11.65 13.08 -3.95
C SER A 779 11.55 14.07 -2.80
N ASP A 780 11.10 13.62 -1.63
CA ASP A 780 11.13 14.43 -0.40
C ASP A 780 12.62 14.63 0.01
N GLY A 781 13.35 15.57 -0.58
CA GLY A 781 14.75 15.90 -0.27
C GLY A 781 15.81 14.84 -0.63
N VAL A 782 16.90 15.28 -1.27
CA VAL A 782 18.05 14.41 -1.61
C VAL A 782 19.11 14.50 -0.52
N THR A 783 19.38 13.39 0.16
CA THR A 783 20.31 13.31 1.30
C THR A 783 21.74 13.03 0.88
N SER A 784 21.95 12.33 -0.24
CA SER A 784 23.29 12.00 -0.75
C SER A 784 23.29 11.75 -2.25
N LEU A 785 24.45 11.97 -2.88
CA LEU A 785 24.70 11.66 -4.28
C LEU A 785 26.09 11.05 -4.48
N ALA A 786 26.26 10.28 -5.56
CA ALA A 786 27.55 9.79 -6.03
C ALA A 786 27.57 9.67 -7.56
N TRP A 787 28.71 9.95 -8.18
CA TRP A 787 28.92 9.69 -9.61
C TRP A 787 29.32 8.24 -9.85
N SER A 788 28.85 7.65 -10.96
CA SER A 788 29.46 6.42 -11.48
C SER A 788 30.91 6.72 -11.86
N PRO A 789 31.85 5.77 -11.74
CA PRO A 789 33.24 5.99 -12.14
C PRO A 789 33.41 6.46 -13.60
N SER A 790 32.44 6.18 -14.49
CA SER A 790 32.42 6.67 -15.89
C SER A 790 32.02 8.14 -16.02
N GLY A 791 31.34 8.72 -15.02
CA GLY A 791 30.78 10.06 -15.06
C GLY A 791 29.48 10.20 -15.87
N GLU A 792 28.90 9.09 -16.33
CA GLU A 792 27.66 9.11 -17.13
C GLU A 792 26.39 9.07 -16.27
N THR A 793 26.48 8.47 -15.08
CA THR A 793 25.35 8.22 -14.17
C THR A 793 25.57 8.87 -12.80
N ILE A 794 24.50 9.38 -12.21
CA ILE A 794 24.45 9.90 -10.85
C ILE A 794 23.52 9.01 -10.03
N ALA A 795 24.01 8.43 -8.94
CA ALA A 795 23.19 7.77 -7.94
C ALA A 795 22.77 8.77 -6.86
N THR A 796 21.53 8.69 -6.41
CA THR A 796 20.97 9.54 -5.36
C THR A 796 20.09 8.76 -4.43
N VAL A 797 20.01 9.23 -3.18
CA VAL A 797 19.14 8.71 -2.14
C VAL A 797 18.48 9.89 -1.39
N GLY A 798 17.30 9.67 -0.81
CA GLY A 798 16.51 10.73 -0.17
C GLY A 798 15.44 10.23 0.80
N PHE A 799 14.55 11.10 1.30
CA PHE A 799 13.49 10.68 2.24
C PHE A 799 12.42 9.79 1.61
N ASP A 800 12.39 9.69 0.27
CA ASP A 800 11.52 8.75 -0.47
C ASP A 800 11.92 7.27 -0.32
N LYS A 801 13.04 7.00 0.37
CA LYS A 801 13.56 5.65 0.69
C LYS A 801 14.10 4.87 -0.50
N THR A 802 14.28 5.52 -1.65
CA THR A 802 14.71 4.88 -2.88
C THR A 802 16.14 5.25 -3.25
N LEU A 803 16.80 4.35 -3.97
CA LEU A 803 18.01 4.63 -4.73
C LEU A 803 17.58 4.99 -6.16
N LYS A 804 17.87 6.20 -6.61
CA LYS A 804 17.57 6.67 -7.97
C LYS A 804 18.84 6.88 -8.77
N LEU A 805 18.87 6.36 -9.99
CA LEU A 805 19.95 6.52 -10.96
C LEU A 805 19.51 7.48 -12.06
N TRP A 806 20.31 8.49 -12.31
CA TRP A 806 20.04 9.54 -13.28
C TRP A 806 21.16 9.59 -14.30
N ARG A 807 20.82 9.83 -15.56
CA ARG A 807 21.82 10.26 -16.53
C ARG A 807 22.13 11.73 -16.31
N ARG A 808 23.34 12.16 -16.69
CA ARG A 808 23.78 13.57 -16.69
C ARG A 808 22.82 14.54 -17.40
N ASP A 809 21.99 14.06 -18.34
CA ASP A 809 20.98 14.88 -19.04
C ASP A 809 19.68 15.11 -18.23
N GLY A 810 19.53 14.49 -17.06
CA GLY A 810 18.34 14.56 -16.20
C GLY A 810 17.33 13.43 -16.42
N THR A 811 17.62 12.48 -17.30
CA THR A 811 16.76 11.30 -17.48
C THR A 811 16.88 10.39 -16.26
N LEU A 812 15.76 10.10 -15.58
CA LEU A 812 15.70 9.02 -14.60
C LEU A 812 15.89 7.69 -15.34
N LEU A 813 16.95 6.98 -15.00
CA LEU A 813 17.23 5.65 -15.50
C LEU A 813 16.45 4.66 -14.66
N ARG A 814 16.83 4.51 -13.39
CA ARG A 814 16.31 3.46 -12.51
C ARG A 814 15.86 4.03 -11.17
N SER A 815 14.82 3.46 -10.59
CA SER A 815 14.45 3.65 -9.19
C SER A 815 14.39 2.29 -8.52
N LEU A 816 15.22 2.11 -7.50
CA LEU A 816 15.38 0.89 -6.73
C LEU A 816 14.79 1.08 -5.35
N GLN A 817 13.80 0.26 -5.02
CA GLN A 817 13.18 0.22 -3.71
C GLN A 817 13.80 -0.90 -2.87
N GLY A 818 13.73 -0.75 -1.56
CA GLY A 818 14.08 -1.83 -0.63
C GLY A 818 14.21 -1.37 0.82
N HIS A 819 14.83 -0.22 1.06
CA HIS A 819 15.00 0.31 2.41
C HIS A 819 13.67 0.56 3.11
N ARG A 820 13.61 0.28 4.41
CA ARG A 820 12.38 0.46 5.23
C ARG A 820 12.28 1.88 5.81
N ASN A 821 13.37 2.62 5.77
CA ASN A 821 13.51 3.99 6.26
C ASN A 821 14.52 4.77 5.41
N THR A 822 14.68 6.07 5.67
CA THR A 822 15.52 6.98 4.88
C THR A 822 16.96 6.50 4.72
N PRO A 823 17.44 6.27 3.48
CA PRO A 823 18.87 6.20 3.17
C PRO A 823 19.54 7.58 3.33
N TRP A 824 20.68 7.61 4.02
CA TRP A 824 21.47 8.81 4.29
C TRP A 824 22.68 8.97 3.39
N SER A 825 23.17 7.88 2.80
CA SER A 825 24.42 7.87 2.06
C SER A 825 24.41 6.84 0.95
N VAL A 826 25.05 7.17 -0.17
CA VAL A 826 25.23 6.31 -1.33
C VAL A 826 26.68 6.41 -1.83
N ALA A 827 27.24 5.29 -2.29
CA ALA A 827 28.55 5.25 -2.93
C ALA A 827 28.57 4.23 -4.07
N PHE A 828 29.25 4.57 -5.18
CA PHE A 828 29.54 3.63 -6.26
C PHE A 828 30.79 2.81 -5.93
N ASN A 829 30.76 1.55 -6.32
CA ASN A 829 31.95 0.72 -6.40
C ASN A 829 32.76 1.14 -7.65
N PRO A 830 34.11 1.11 -7.58
CA PRO A 830 34.98 1.28 -8.74
C PRO A 830 34.65 0.38 -9.94
N ASP A 831 34.00 -0.76 -9.73
CA ASP A 831 33.57 -1.71 -10.76
C ASP A 831 32.50 -1.18 -11.74
N GLN A 832 31.89 0.00 -11.50
CA GLN A 832 30.77 0.62 -12.23
C GLN A 832 29.39 -0.03 -12.04
N TRP A 833 29.35 -1.28 -11.59
CA TRP A 833 28.15 -2.10 -11.59
C TRP A 833 27.55 -2.29 -10.21
N SER A 834 28.26 -1.91 -9.16
CA SER A 834 27.82 -2.07 -7.77
C SER A 834 27.66 -0.72 -7.06
N ILE A 835 26.64 -0.62 -6.21
CA ILE A 835 26.36 0.56 -5.37
C ILE A 835 26.11 0.08 -3.95
N VAL A 836 26.58 0.84 -2.95
CA VAL A 836 26.18 0.65 -1.56
C VAL A 836 25.37 1.84 -1.06
N THR A 837 24.32 1.57 -0.28
CA THR A 837 23.52 2.60 0.42
C THR A 837 23.44 2.31 1.90
N GLY A 838 23.48 3.33 2.75
CA GLY A 838 23.29 3.23 4.20
C GLY A 838 22.03 3.95 4.66
N SER A 839 21.25 3.35 5.57
CA SER A 839 19.92 3.86 5.96
C SER A 839 19.66 3.91 7.47
N ALA A 840 18.73 4.80 7.83
CA ALA A 840 18.07 4.86 9.14
C ALA A 840 17.36 3.55 9.53
N ASP A 841 17.16 2.61 8.60
CA ASP A 841 16.65 1.27 8.92
C ASP A 841 17.72 0.35 9.54
N LYS A 842 18.89 0.90 9.86
CA LYS A 842 20.05 0.24 10.50
C LYS A 842 20.79 -0.74 9.59
N THR A 843 20.46 -0.74 8.30
CA THR A 843 21.13 -1.60 7.31
C THR A 843 21.92 -0.77 6.32
N ALA A 844 22.95 -1.40 5.76
CA ALA A 844 23.49 -0.99 4.47
C ALA A 844 23.18 -2.06 3.42
N ARG A 845 22.88 -1.65 2.19
CA ARG A 845 22.51 -2.55 1.10
C ARG A 845 23.48 -2.41 -0.06
N LEU A 846 23.89 -3.56 -0.61
CA LEU A 846 24.70 -3.66 -1.81
C LEU A 846 23.77 -3.97 -2.99
N TRP A 847 23.79 -3.11 -4.00
CA TRP A 847 22.99 -3.20 -5.21
C TRP A 847 23.89 -3.55 -6.38
N ARG A 848 23.50 -4.52 -7.21
CA ARG A 848 24.10 -4.80 -8.52
C ARG A 848 23.20 -4.28 -9.63
N LEU A 849 23.78 -3.49 -10.52
CA LEU A 849 23.10 -2.83 -11.63
C LEU A 849 23.04 -3.70 -12.87
N SER A 850 24.04 -4.55 -13.08
CA SER A 850 24.06 -5.55 -14.14
C SER A 850 23.33 -6.82 -13.72
N ASN A 851 22.69 -7.47 -14.69
CA ASN A 851 22.01 -8.74 -14.52
C ASN A 851 22.30 -9.61 -15.75
N ASP A 852 22.76 -10.84 -15.55
CA ASP A 852 23.15 -11.73 -16.66
C ASP A 852 21.96 -12.18 -17.53
N TRP A 853 20.74 -12.05 -17.01
CA TRP A 853 19.51 -12.56 -17.60
C TRP A 853 18.81 -11.53 -18.48
N LEU A 854 18.94 -10.26 -18.13
CA LEU A 854 18.32 -9.19 -18.89
C LEU A 854 19.06 -7.86 -18.76
N ILE A 855 18.89 -7.02 -19.77
CA ILE A 855 19.30 -5.63 -19.80
C ILE A 855 18.04 -4.76 -19.87
N ARG A 856 17.90 -3.82 -18.94
CA ARG A 856 16.80 -2.84 -18.97
C ARG A 856 17.24 -1.60 -19.75
N LEU A 857 16.51 -1.27 -20.80
CA LEU A 857 16.70 -0.04 -21.57
C LEU A 857 15.70 0.99 -21.04
N GLU A 858 16.22 1.89 -20.22
CA GLU A 858 15.40 2.85 -19.47
C GLU A 858 15.61 4.27 -20.01
N GLY A 859 14.53 5.05 -19.93
CA GLY A 859 14.57 6.49 -20.18
C GLY A 859 13.40 7.04 -20.99
N HIS A 860 12.56 6.19 -21.60
CA HIS A 860 11.28 6.67 -22.12
C HIS A 860 10.39 7.19 -20.98
N THR A 861 9.60 8.22 -21.25
CA THR A 861 8.75 8.87 -20.22
C THR A 861 7.28 8.46 -20.29
N SER A 862 6.91 7.56 -21.20
CA SER A 862 5.56 7.00 -21.38
C SER A 862 5.63 5.60 -21.99
N ASP A 863 4.48 4.92 -22.15
CA ASP A 863 4.37 3.54 -22.65
C ASP A 863 5.24 3.32 -23.90
N VAL A 864 6.04 2.25 -23.91
CA VAL A 864 6.76 1.81 -25.11
C VAL A 864 5.84 0.85 -25.87
N ASN A 865 5.49 1.21 -27.10
CA ASN A 865 4.50 0.47 -27.90
C ASN A 865 5.16 -0.61 -28.76
N GLN A 866 6.35 -0.34 -29.30
CA GLN A 866 7.03 -1.22 -30.22
C GLN A 866 8.54 -1.27 -29.97
N VAL A 867 9.12 -2.45 -30.21
CA VAL A 867 10.55 -2.68 -30.27
C VAL A 867 10.91 -3.51 -31.51
N ALA A 868 12.07 -3.27 -32.10
CA ALA A 868 12.63 -4.09 -33.18
C ALA A 868 14.17 -4.12 -33.11
N PHE A 869 14.75 -5.24 -33.57
CA PHE A 869 16.20 -5.34 -33.80
C PHE A 869 16.54 -4.92 -35.23
N SER A 870 17.73 -4.37 -35.41
CA SER A 870 18.31 -4.22 -36.75
C SER A 870 18.63 -5.59 -37.36
N PRO A 871 18.64 -5.72 -38.69
CA PRO A 871 18.93 -7.00 -39.37
C PRO A 871 20.30 -7.60 -39.04
N ASP A 872 21.27 -6.77 -38.65
CA ASP A 872 22.60 -7.20 -38.19
C ASP A 872 22.67 -7.51 -36.68
N GLY A 873 21.60 -7.23 -35.93
CA GLY A 873 21.49 -7.46 -34.49
C GLY A 873 22.24 -6.45 -33.61
N GLN A 874 22.96 -5.49 -34.20
CA GLN A 874 23.79 -4.54 -33.45
C GLN A 874 22.98 -3.46 -32.73
N TRP A 875 21.77 -3.18 -33.24
CA TRP A 875 20.94 -2.07 -32.78
C TRP A 875 19.54 -2.53 -32.42
N ILE A 876 18.94 -1.80 -31.47
CA ILE A 876 17.56 -1.94 -31.07
C ILE A 876 16.89 -0.58 -31.25
N VAL A 877 15.70 -0.57 -31.83
CA VAL A 877 14.86 0.63 -31.91
C VAL A 877 13.62 0.45 -31.04
N SER A 878 13.25 1.48 -30.29
CA SER A 878 12.03 1.51 -29.48
C SER A 878 11.20 2.75 -29.77
N ALA A 879 9.88 2.59 -29.85
CA ALA A 879 8.94 3.68 -30.10
C ALA A 879 7.96 3.84 -28.93
N SER A 880 7.80 5.07 -28.44
CA SER A 880 7.02 5.36 -27.24
C SER A 880 5.97 6.45 -27.45
N LYS A 881 4.93 6.41 -26.61
CA LYS A 881 3.92 7.47 -26.47
C LYS A 881 4.51 8.81 -25.99
N ASP A 882 5.76 8.83 -25.51
CA ASP A 882 6.48 10.06 -25.19
C ASP A 882 6.92 10.88 -26.41
N ARG A 883 6.48 10.46 -27.61
CA ARG A 883 6.75 11.09 -28.91
C ARG A 883 8.20 10.98 -29.34
N SER A 884 8.88 9.94 -28.86
CA SER A 884 10.25 9.65 -29.24
C SER A 884 10.43 8.23 -29.73
N ILE A 885 11.37 8.11 -30.67
CA ILE A 885 11.97 6.86 -31.08
C ILE A 885 13.39 6.88 -30.55
N ARG A 886 13.84 5.79 -29.95
CA ARG A 886 15.20 5.68 -29.40
C ARG A 886 15.94 4.53 -30.04
N LEU A 887 17.21 4.79 -30.34
CA LEU A 887 18.18 3.82 -30.80
C LEU A 887 19.07 3.43 -29.64
N TRP A 888 19.27 2.13 -29.49
CA TRP A 888 20.11 1.52 -28.47
C TRP A 888 21.08 0.57 -29.13
N SER A 889 22.26 0.38 -28.53
CA SER A 889 23.12 -0.74 -28.90
C SER A 889 22.53 -2.06 -28.38
N GLN A 890 22.99 -3.18 -28.93
CA GLN A 890 22.64 -4.52 -28.45
C GLN A 890 22.98 -4.71 -26.95
N GLY A 891 24.05 -4.09 -26.46
CA GLY A 891 24.44 -4.07 -25.05
C GLY A 891 23.60 -3.14 -24.17
N GLY A 892 22.60 -2.46 -24.76
CA GLY A 892 21.62 -1.64 -24.07
C GLY A 892 22.03 -0.19 -23.82
N ASN A 893 23.15 0.26 -24.38
CA ASN A 893 23.54 1.67 -24.28
C ASN A 893 22.64 2.52 -25.16
N PHE A 894 22.16 3.64 -24.62
CA PHE A 894 21.44 4.62 -25.41
C PHE A 894 22.38 5.28 -26.42
N VAL A 895 21.95 5.33 -27.69
CA VAL A 895 22.75 5.89 -28.79
C VAL A 895 22.19 7.24 -29.21
N ARG A 896 20.88 7.29 -29.50
CA ARG A 896 20.24 8.48 -30.08
C ARG A 896 18.73 8.48 -29.87
N GLN A 897 18.16 9.68 -29.87
CA GLN A 897 16.72 9.91 -29.90
C GLN A 897 16.32 10.63 -31.19
N PHE A 898 15.27 10.14 -31.85
CA PHE A 898 14.58 10.80 -32.96
C PHE A 898 13.25 11.36 -32.44
N LYS A 899 12.98 12.64 -32.70
CA LYS A 899 11.74 13.31 -32.29
C LYS A 899 10.82 13.47 -33.50
N SER A 900 9.54 13.18 -33.33
CA SER A 900 8.50 13.37 -34.35
C SER A 900 7.47 14.41 -33.90
N ASP A 901 6.81 15.02 -34.87
CA ASP A 901 5.78 16.04 -34.74
C ASP A 901 4.41 15.47 -34.30
N ARG A 902 4.00 15.89 -33.10
CA ARG A 902 2.66 15.86 -32.49
C ARG A 902 1.63 14.84 -33.07
N SER A 903 1.88 13.54 -32.91
CA SER A 903 0.80 12.54 -32.88
C SER A 903 1.19 11.22 -32.21
N TRP A 904 0.24 10.30 -31.96
CA TRP A 904 0.20 9.44 -30.75
C TRP A 904 0.17 7.92 -30.98
N LYS A 905 0.65 7.42 -32.12
CA LYS A 905 0.89 5.98 -32.37
C LYS A 905 2.10 5.77 -33.27
N PHE A 906 3.17 5.17 -32.75
CA PHE A 906 4.39 4.86 -33.50
C PHE A 906 4.72 3.36 -33.40
N ASP A 907 4.68 2.67 -34.54
CA ASP A 907 5.51 1.51 -34.86
C ASP A 907 6.87 2.06 -35.34
N ALA A 908 7.96 1.36 -35.05
CA ALA A 908 9.28 1.66 -35.60
C ALA A 908 9.92 0.37 -36.12
N GLU A 909 10.54 0.45 -37.28
CA GLU A 909 11.14 -0.69 -37.96
C GLU A 909 12.35 -0.27 -38.77
N PHE A 910 13.31 -1.19 -38.92
CA PHE A 910 14.48 -1.01 -39.77
C PHE A 910 14.16 -1.43 -41.21
N SER A 911 14.77 -0.74 -42.17
CA SER A 911 14.89 -1.25 -43.53
C SER A 911 15.71 -2.56 -43.54
N PRO A 912 15.57 -3.41 -44.58
CA PRO A 912 16.27 -4.70 -44.61
C PRO A 912 17.81 -4.61 -44.62
N ASP A 913 18.36 -3.48 -45.05
CA ASP A 913 19.79 -3.18 -45.00
C ASP A 913 20.24 -2.58 -43.65
N GLY A 914 19.29 -2.35 -42.72
CA GLY A 914 19.53 -1.75 -41.41
C GLY A 914 19.82 -0.25 -41.42
N GLY A 915 19.97 0.39 -42.58
CA GLY A 915 20.45 1.77 -42.69
C GLY A 915 19.41 2.85 -42.40
N ILE A 916 18.13 2.49 -42.45
CA ILE A 916 17.00 3.42 -42.32
C ILE A 916 16.04 2.94 -41.24
N ILE A 917 15.54 3.87 -40.43
CA ILE A 917 14.42 3.65 -39.52
C ILE A 917 13.19 4.33 -40.11
N ALA A 918 12.08 3.60 -40.22
CA ALA A 918 10.78 4.15 -40.61
C ALA A 918 9.78 4.10 -39.45
N SER A 919 8.89 5.09 -39.39
CA SER A 919 7.84 5.15 -38.38
C SER A 919 6.57 5.82 -38.93
N ASN A 920 5.41 5.32 -38.54
CA ASN A 920 4.08 5.83 -38.92
C ASN A 920 3.61 6.97 -38.02
N GLY A 921 2.77 7.87 -38.55
CA GLY A 921 2.06 8.91 -37.80
C GLY A 921 0.55 8.89 -38.07
N THR A 922 -0.20 9.72 -37.33
CA THR A 922 -1.68 9.71 -37.40
C THR A 922 -2.27 10.41 -38.63
N ASN A 923 -1.47 11.11 -39.42
CA ASN A 923 -1.93 11.89 -40.58
C ASN A 923 -1.53 11.23 -41.91
N GLY A 924 -1.34 9.90 -41.90
CA GLY A 924 -0.85 9.14 -43.06
C GLY A 924 0.61 9.38 -43.40
N MET A 925 1.37 10.07 -42.54
CA MET A 925 2.77 10.36 -42.77
C MET A 925 3.65 9.23 -42.25
N ILE A 926 4.64 8.81 -43.05
CA ILE A 926 5.66 7.84 -42.68
C ILE A 926 6.99 8.60 -42.66
N GLN A 927 7.47 8.84 -41.44
CA GLN A 927 8.74 9.51 -41.20
C GLN A 927 9.88 8.52 -41.34
N ARG A 928 11.03 8.98 -41.86
CA ARG A 928 12.19 8.15 -42.15
C ARG A 928 13.47 8.85 -41.72
N TRP A 929 14.41 8.10 -41.16
CA TRP A 929 15.70 8.62 -40.73
C TRP A 929 16.82 7.65 -41.08
N LYS A 930 18.01 8.16 -41.37
CA LYS A 930 19.24 7.38 -41.25
C LYS A 930 19.61 7.18 -39.78
N LEU A 931 20.40 6.16 -39.48
CA LEU A 931 20.86 5.87 -38.11
C LEU A 931 21.61 7.03 -37.45
N ASP A 932 22.31 7.85 -38.24
CA ASP A 932 23.04 9.04 -37.76
C ASP A 932 22.14 10.20 -37.28
N GLY A 933 20.82 10.10 -37.47
CA GLY A 933 19.87 11.16 -37.14
C GLY A 933 19.35 11.95 -38.34
N THR A 934 19.94 11.78 -39.53
CA THR A 934 19.58 12.54 -40.72
C THR A 934 18.16 12.21 -41.16
N PRO A 935 17.21 13.17 -41.16
CA PRO A 935 15.86 12.92 -41.66
C PRO A 935 15.88 12.72 -43.17
N LEU A 936 15.14 11.72 -43.65
CA LEU A 936 14.88 11.47 -45.07
C LEU A 936 13.50 12.03 -45.45
N LYS A 937 13.25 12.14 -46.75
CA LYS A 937 11.94 12.61 -47.24
C LYS A 937 10.82 11.69 -46.71
N PRO A 938 9.81 12.24 -46.00
CA PRO A 938 8.70 11.43 -45.51
C PRO A 938 7.84 10.92 -46.67
N LEU A 939 7.20 9.77 -46.47
CA LEU A 939 6.19 9.26 -47.39
C LEU A 939 4.82 9.71 -46.90
N GLN A 940 3.95 10.12 -47.82
CA GLN A 940 2.61 10.57 -47.50
C GLN A 940 1.60 9.60 -48.08
N ASP A 941 0.78 9.00 -47.23
CA ASP A 941 -0.37 8.21 -47.64
C ASP A 941 -1.36 9.12 -48.40
N PRO A 942 -1.78 8.74 -49.62
CA PRO A 942 -2.73 9.52 -50.42
C PRO A 942 -4.07 9.75 -49.73
N SER A 943 -4.49 8.87 -48.82
CA SER A 943 -5.76 9.05 -48.10
C SER A 943 -5.66 10.05 -46.95
N GLY A 944 -4.45 10.37 -46.50
CA GLY A 944 -4.21 11.18 -45.29
C GLY A 944 -4.69 10.51 -43.99
N SER A 945 -5.18 9.27 -44.05
CA SER A 945 -5.69 8.53 -42.90
C SER A 945 -4.57 8.01 -42.01
N ALA A 946 -4.85 7.84 -40.72
CA ALA A 946 -3.90 7.26 -39.77
C ALA A 946 -3.45 5.86 -40.20
N ILE A 947 -2.14 5.65 -40.22
CA ILE A 947 -1.51 4.34 -40.45
C ILE A 947 -1.35 3.67 -39.09
N GLU A 948 -1.94 2.49 -38.92
CA GLU A 948 -1.90 1.75 -37.66
C GLU A 948 -0.69 0.81 -37.58
N SER A 949 -0.23 0.28 -38.72
CA SER A 949 0.94 -0.60 -38.76
C SER A 949 1.67 -0.51 -40.09
N LEU A 950 2.97 -0.77 -40.05
CA LEU A 950 3.86 -0.87 -41.20
C LEU A 950 4.78 -2.10 -41.05
N ALA A 951 5.22 -2.65 -42.18
CA ALA A 951 6.20 -3.75 -42.21
C ALA A 951 7.09 -3.67 -43.47
N TYR A 952 8.40 -3.82 -43.33
CA TYR A 952 9.31 -3.97 -44.47
C TYR A 952 9.35 -5.41 -44.98
N SER A 953 9.45 -5.58 -46.30
CA SER A 953 9.72 -6.87 -46.94
C SER A 953 11.19 -7.26 -46.68
N PRO A 954 11.46 -8.41 -46.06
CA PRO A 954 12.82 -8.82 -45.71
C PRO A 954 13.75 -9.00 -46.92
N ILE A 955 13.19 -9.26 -48.12
CA ILE A 955 13.97 -9.56 -49.34
C ILE A 955 13.91 -8.40 -50.34
N GLN A 956 12.72 -7.87 -50.61
CA GLN A 956 12.53 -6.92 -51.72
C GLN A 956 12.71 -5.46 -51.30
N GLY A 957 12.75 -5.16 -50.00
CA GLY A 957 12.83 -3.77 -49.51
C GLY A 957 11.53 -2.97 -49.63
N ASN A 958 10.48 -3.55 -50.21
CA ASN A 958 9.16 -2.93 -50.29
C ASN A 958 8.56 -2.74 -48.89
N LEU A 959 7.84 -1.65 -48.68
CA LEU A 959 7.14 -1.36 -47.42
C LEU A 959 5.64 -1.64 -47.61
N VAL A 960 5.00 -2.34 -46.67
CA VAL A 960 3.54 -2.46 -46.62
C VAL A 960 2.99 -1.63 -45.47
N THR A 961 1.86 -0.96 -45.68
CA THR A 961 1.16 -0.19 -44.65
C THR A 961 -0.32 -0.54 -44.60
N GLY A 962 -0.90 -0.45 -43.41
CA GLY A 962 -2.33 -0.61 -43.19
C GLY A 962 -2.84 0.33 -42.10
N GLY A 963 -4.08 0.80 -42.21
CA GLY A 963 -4.61 1.82 -41.29
C GLY A 963 -6.12 1.90 -41.19
N GLN A 964 -6.58 3.07 -40.73
CA GLN A 964 -8.00 3.35 -40.43
C GLN A 964 -8.92 3.34 -41.65
N ASP A 965 -8.36 3.55 -42.85
CA ASP A 965 -9.09 3.52 -44.12
C ASP A 965 -9.29 2.11 -44.69
N LYS A 966 -8.89 1.07 -43.93
CA LYS A 966 -9.13 -0.35 -44.22
C LYS A 966 -8.37 -0.89 -45.44
N GLN A 967 -7.49 -0.08 -46.04
CA GLN A 967 -6.70 -0.44 -47.21
C GLN A 967 -5.32 -0.96 -46.81
N LEU A 968 -4.81 -1.94 -47.56
CA LEU A 968 -3.38 -2.24 -47.62
C LEU A 968 -2.74 -1.46 -48.75
N ARG A 969 -1.53 -0.96 -48.51
CA ARG A 969 -0.72 -0.26 -49.51
C ARG A 969 0.68 -0.82 -49.54
N LEU A 970 1.18 -1.07 -50.74
CA LEU A 970 2.54 -1.55 -50.99
C LEU A 970 3.34 -0.45 -51.67
N TRP A 971 4.49 -0.13 -51.10
CA TRP A 971 5.41 0.92 -51.52
C TRP A 971 6.74 0.29 -51.91
N ASN A 972 7.41 0.85 -52.92
CA ASN A 972 8.75 0.42 -53.28
C ASN A 972 9.83 1.09 -52.41
N THR A 973 11.08 0.68 -52.60
CA THR A 973 12.27 1.20 -51.90
C THR A 973 12.48 2.71 -52.09
N GLU A 974 12.04 3.27 -53.22
CA GLU A 974 12.08 4.72 -53.49
C GLU A 974 10.93 5.49 -52.84
N GLY A 975 9.98 4.80 -52.20
CA GLY A 975 8.82 5.42 -51.55
C GLY A 975 7.65 5.71 -52.48
N LYS A 976 7.61 5.12 -53.68
CA LYS A 976 6.48 5.22 -54.61
C LYS A 976 5.46 4.12 -54.31
N LEU A 977 4.18 4.50 -54.30
CA LEU A 977 3.08 3.56 -54.17
C LEU A 977 3.02 2.64 -55.40
N ILE A 978 3.16 1.33 -55.17
CA ILE A 978 3.04 0.28 -56.19
C ILE A 978 1.57 -0.12 -56.34
N ARG A 979 0.88 -0.33 -55.22
CA ARG A 979 -0.49 -0.87 -55.18
C ARG A 979 -1.22 -0.44 -53.92
N ALA A 980 -2.54 -0.27 -54.03
CA ALA A 980 -3.46 -0.15 -52.91
C ALA A 980 -4.67 -1.07 -53.15
N TRP A 981 -5.16 -1.76 -52.12
CA TRP A 981 -6.35 -2.61 -52.22
C TRP A 981 -7.10 -2.72 -50.89
N SER A 982 -8.40 -2.95 -50.98
CA SER A 982 -9.28 -3.06 -49.82
C SER A 982 -9.12 -4.43 -49.18
N ALA A 983 -8.52 -4.47 -47.99
CA ALA A 983 -8.18 -5.73 -47.35
C ALA A 983 -9.26 -6.18 -46.35
N HIS A 984 -9.81 -5.25 -45.58
CA HIS A 984 -10.75 -5.53 -44.49
C HIS A 984 -11.98 -4.62 -44.57
N ASP A 985 -13.08 -5.03 -43.93
CA ASP A 985 -14.29 -4.22 -43.81
C ASP A 985 -14.25 -3.29 -42.58
N ALA A 986 -13.20 -3.43 -41.76
CA ALA A 986 -12.88 -2.64 -40.58
C ALA A 986 -11.42 -2.16 -40.60
N PRO A 987 -11.04 -1.16 -39.77
CA PRO A 987 -9.67 -0.66 -39.65
C PRO A 987 -8.64 -1.77 -39.43
N ILE A 988 -7.53 -1.70 -40.17
CA ILE A 988 -6.42 -2.66 -40.05
C ILE A 988 -5.66 -2.37 -38.75
N GLN A 989 -5.31 -3.41 -37.99
CA GLN A 989 -4.57 -3.28 -36.73
C GLN A 989 -3.10 -3.67 -36.86
N LYS A 990 -2.79 -4.74 -37.58
CA LYS A 990 -1.40 -5.20 -37.78
C LYS A 990 -1.20 -5.73 -39.19
N VAL A 991 -0.02 -5.47 -39.76
CA VAL A 991 0.45 -6.01 -41.03
C VAL A 991 1.84 -6.62 -40.84
N VAL A 992 2.12 -7.75 -41.48
CA VAL A 992 3.45 -8.41 -41.45
C VAL A 992 3.75 -9.10 -42.78
N PHE A 993 5.03 -9.20 -43.13
CA PHE A 993 5.50 -10.01 -44.24
C PHE A 993 5.93 -11.41 -43.79
N SER A 994 5.81 -12.39 -44.68
CA SER A 994 6.52 -13.67 -44.53
C SER A 994 8.04 -13.48 -44.64
N PRO A 995 8.85 -14.34 -43.99
CA PRO A 995 10.32 -14.23 -44.05
C PRO A 995 10.89 -14.26 -45.47
N ASP A 996 10.20 -14.93 -46.41
CA ASP A 996 10.54 -14.98 -47.84
C ASP A 996 9.94 -13.84 -48.68
N GLY A 997 9.19 -12.93 -48.05
CA GLY A 997 8.53 -11.79 -48.71
C GLY A 997 7.40 -12.15 -49.67
N GLN A 998 7.01 -13.42 -49.79
CA GLN A 998 5.97 -13.87 -50.72
C GLN A 998 4.54 -13.54 -50.26
N TRP A 999 4.33 -13.50 -48.95
CA TRP A 999 3.01 -13.35 -48.33
C TRP A 999 2.93 -12.12 -47.44
N ILE A 1000 1.76 -11.50 -47.40
CA ILE A 1000 1.39 -10.45 -46.46
C ILE A 1000 0.25 -10.98 -45.61
N ALA A 1001 0.37 -10.89 -44.28
CA ALA A 1001 -0.75 -11.17 -43.38
C ALA A 1001 -1.24 -9.86 -42.75
N SER A 1002 -2.56 -9.70 -42.67
CA SER A 1002 -3.18 -8.51 -42.06
C SER A 1002 -4.36 -8.86 -41.17
N SER A 1003 -4.55 -8.09 -40.10
CA SER A 1003 -5.66 -8.22 -39.14
C SER A 1003 -6.54 -6.97 -39.14
N GLY A 1004 -7.85 -7.15 -39.00
CA GLY A 1004 -8.82 -6.07 -38.87
C GLY A 1004 -9.47 -5.99 -37.48
N LEU A 1005 -10.08 -4.83 -37.16
CA LEU A 1005 -10.96 -4.66 -35.99
C LEU A 1005 -12.20 -5.58 -36.02
N ASP A 1006 -12.51 -6.16 -37.18
CA ASP A 1006 -13.54 -7.18 -37.37
C ASP A 1006 -13.15 -8.55 -36.78
N GLY A 1007 -11.92 -8.70 -36.27
CA GLY A 1007 -11.40 -9.96 -35.73
C GLY A 1007 -10.95 -10.95 -36.80
N ALA A 1008 -11.01 -10.57 -38.09
CA ALA A 1008 -10.54 -11.39 -39.19
C ALA A 1008 -9.02 -11.23 -39.38
N VAL A 1009 -8.35 -12.33 -39.70
CA VAL A 1009 -6.99 -12.29 -40.26
C VAL A 1009 -7.04 -12.82 -41.69
N LYS A 1010 -6.34 -12.17 -42.60
CA LYS A 1010 -6.31 -12.53 -44.02
C LYS A 1010 -4.87 -12.64 -44.50
N LEU A 1011 -4.60 -13.67 -45.31
CA LEU A 1011 -3.32 -13.89 -45.97
C LEU A 1011 -3.42 -13.50 -47.44
N TRP A 1012 -2.46 -12.72 -47.93
CA TRP A 1012 -2.43 -12.16 -49.27
C TRP A 1012 -1.14 -12.53 -49.97
N GLN A 1013 -1.20 -12.73 -51.27
CA GLN A 1013 0.00 -12.87 -52.10
C GLN A 1013 0.59 -11.48 -52.36
N ALA A 1014 1.86 -11.27 -51.98
CA ALA A 1014 2.48 -9.94 -52.01
C ALA A 1014 2.61 -9.35 -53.43
N SER A 1015 2.84 -10.19 -54.43
CA SER A 1015 3.03 -9.75 -55.83
C SER A 1015 1.72 -9.35 -56.53
N THR A 1016 0.63 -10.06 -56.25
CA THR A 1016 -0.66 -9.88 -56.94
C THR A 1016 -1.68 -9.08 -56.12
N GLY A 1017 -1.59 -9.13 -54.79
CA GLY A 1017 -2.60 -8.61 -53.86
C GLY A 1017 -3.84 -9.50 -53.73
N GLU A 1018 -3.79 -10.72 -54.27
CA GLU A 1018 -4.91 -11.67 -54.19
C GLU A 1018 -5.03 -12.30 -52.80
N LEU A 1019 -6.27 -12.53 -52.34
CA LEU A 1019 -6.55 -13.22 -51.09
C LEU A 1019 -6.25 -14.71 -51.25
N VAL A 1020 -5.34 -15.22 -50.42
CA VAL A 1020 -4.94 -16.63 -50.41
C VAL A 1020 -5.84 -17.43 -49.47
N ALA A 1021 -5.99 -16.96 -48.23
CA ALA A 1021 -6.76 -17.65 -47.21
C ALA A 1021 -7.29 -16.67 -46.15
N PRO A 1022 -8.57 -16.79 -45.73
CA PRO A 1022 -9.08 -16.17 -44.52
C PRO A 1022 -8.84 -17.07 -43.29
N LEU A 1023 -8.39 -16.48 -42.18
CA LEU A 1023 -8.16 -17.12 -40.89
C LEU A 1023 -9.23 -16.65 -39.91
N VAL A 1024 -10.35 -17.38 -39.85
CA VAL A 1024 -11.50 -17.02 -39.01
C VAL A 1024 -11.61 -17.98 -37.83
N GLY A 1025 -11.65 -17.47 -36.61
CA GLY A 1025 -11.84 -18.31 -35.43
C GLY A 1025 -11.55 -17.68 -34.06
N HIS A 1026 -10.95 -16.49 -34.01
CA HIS A 1026 -10.86 -15.72 -32.77
C HIS A 1026 -12.23 -15.12 -32.39
N ARG A 1027 -12.47 -14.95 -31.08
CA ARG A 1027 -13.71 -14.37 -30.53
C ARG A 1027 -13.59 -12.89 -30.20
N GLY A 1028 -12.39 -12.32 -30.35
CA GLY A 1028 -12.08 -10.92 -30.15
C GLY A 1028 -11.12 -10.40 -31.22
N GLU A 1029 -10.86 -9.11 -31.18
CA GLU A 1029 -9.93 -8.43 -32.08
C GLU A 1029 -8.55 -9.12 -32.09
N VAL A 1030 -7.94 -9.25 -33.27
CA VAL A 1030 -6.60 -9.83 -33.42
C VAL A 1030 -5.60 -8.68 -33.53
N ARG A 1031 -4.68 -8.59 -32.56
CA ARG A 1031 -3.64 -7.54 -32.53
C ARG A 1031 -2.24 -8.04 -32.82
N ALA A 1032 -2.01 -9.35 -32.72
CA ALA A 1032 -0.71 -9.96 -32.97
C ALA A 1032 -0.78 -10.94 -34.13
N ILE A 1033 0.14 -10.80 -35.08
CA ILE A 1033 0.35 -11.75 -36.18
C ILE A 1033 1.84 -11.99 -36.32
N ALA A 1034 2.22 -13.25 -36.47
CA ALA A 1034 3.55 -13.64 -36.92
C ALA A 1034 3.41 -14.77 -37.94
N ILE A 1035 4.31 -14.79 -38.92
CA ILE A 1035 4.32 -15.79 -39.99
C ILE A 1035 5.72 -16.40 -40.08
N SER A 1036 5.79 -17.72 -40.12
CA SER A 1036 7.00 -18.49 -40.40
C SER A 1036 6.94 -19.05 -41.83
N LYS A 1037 7.94 -19.85 -42.22
CA LYS A 1037 7.95 -20.51 -43.54
C LYS A 1037 6.82 -21.54 -43.72
N SER A 1038 6.23 -22.05 -42.63
CA SER A 1038 5.29 -23.16 -42.69
C SER A 1038 3.96 -22.90 -41.98
N MET A 1039 3.86 -21.85 -41.16
CA MET A 1039 2.68 -21.60 -40.34
C MET A 1039 2.52 -20.13 -39.94
N ILE A 1040 1.33 -19.81 -39.43
CA ILE A 1040 0.95 -18.49 -38.92
C ILE A 1040 0.55 -18.63 -37.46
N ALA A 1041 0.98 -17.70 -36.62
CA ALA A 1041 0.54 -17.56 -35.25
C ALA A 1041 -0.22 -16.23 -35.09
N THR A 1042 -1.42 -16.28 -34.53
CA THR A 1042 -2.25 -15.10 -34.27
C THR A 1042 -2.58 -15.00 -32.79
N GLY A 1043 -2.53 -13.79 -32.24
CA GLY A 1043 -2.85 -13.49 -30.84
C GLY A 1043 -3.94 -12.44 -30.74
N SER A 1044 -4.91 -12.68 -29.87
CA SER A 1044 -6.14 -11.90 -29.79
C SER A 1044 -6.40 -11.34 -28.39
N LEU A 1045 -7.29 -10.35 -28.34
CA LEU A 1045 -7.89 -9.85 -27.10
C LEU A 1045 -8.75 -10.89 -26.39
N ASP A 1046 -9.09 -12.01 -27.05
CA ASP A 1046 -9.73 -13.19 -26.43
C ASP A 1046 -8.78 -14.02 -25.54
N ARG A 1047 -7.53 -13.57 -25.37
CA ARG A 1047 -6.47 -14.18 -24.53
C ARG A 1047 -5.90 -15.48 -25.08
N THR A 1048 -6.26 -15.87 -26.31
CA THR A 1048 -5.77 -17.10 -26.95
C THR A 1048 -4.77 -16.81 -28.06
N ILE A 1049 -3.89 -17.78 -28.29
CA ILE A 1049 -3.04 -17.85 -29.48
C ILE A 1049 -3.61 -18.93 -30.38
N LYS A 1050 -3.75 -18.67 -31.67
CA LYS A 1050 -4.11 -19.69 -32.66
C LYS A 1050 -2.98 -19.92 -33.64
N LEU A 1051 -2.71 -21.19 -33.91
CA LEU A 1051 -1.71 -21.65 -34.85
C LEU A 1051 -2.41 -22.16 -36.11
N TRP A 1052 -1.96 -21.74 -37.28
CA TRP A 1052 -2.61 -22.01 -38.56
C TRP A 1052 -1.60 -22.48 -39.60
N LYS A 1053 -2.04 -23.33 -40.53
CA LYS A 1053 -1.31 -23.55 -41.78
C LYS A 1053 -1.46 -22.34 -42.70
N LEU A 1054 -0.56 -22.21 -43.67
CA LEU A 1054 -0.63 -21.16 -44.70
C LEU A 1054 -1.90 -21.25 -45.58
N ASP A 1055 -2.52 -22.43 -45.67
CA ASP A 1055 -3.77 -22.66 -46.42
C ASP A 1055 -5.04 -22.19 -45.68
N GLY A 1056 -4.91 -21.69 -44.45
CA GLY A 1056 -6.03 -21.24 -43.63
C GLY A 1056 -6.49 -22.22 -42.54
N THR A 1057 -6.00 -23.45 -42.54
CA THR A 1057 -6.43 -24.49 -41.61
C THR A 1057 -5.96 -24.20 -40.18
N LEU A 1058 -6.88 -24.16 -39.22
CA LEU A 1058 -6.56 -24.07 -37.79
C LEU A 1058 -5.91 -25.37 -37.29
N LEU A 1059 -4.69 -25.26 -36.77
CA LEU A 1059 -3.94 -26.39 -36.19
C LEU A 1059 -4.23 -26.55 -34.70
N LYS A 1060 -4.15 -25.46 -33.93
CA LYS A 1060 -4.21 -25.50 -32.48
C LYS A 1060 -4.65 -24.15 -31.89
N THR A 1061 -5.38 -24.20 -30.78
CA THR A 1061 -5.64 -23.03 -29.93
C THR A 1061 -4.85 -23.22 -28.63
N LEU A 1062 -4.04 -22.24 -28.26
CA LEU A 1062 -3.23 -22.24 -27.06
C LEU A 1062 -3.83 -21.25 -26.06
N GLU A 1063 -4.07 -21.75 -24.86
CA GLU A 1063 -4.50 -20.97 -23.70
C GLU A 1063 -3.33 -20.87 -22.71
N GLY A 1064 -3.23 -19.77 -21.98
CA GLY A 1064 -2.20 -19.64 -20.94
C GLY A 1064 -1.93 -18.22 -20.47
N HIS A 1065 -2.14 -17.21 -21.32
CA HIS A 1065 -2.13 -15.82 -20.90
C HIS A 1065 -3.40 -15.48 -20.11
N GLN A 1066 -3.26 -14.61 -19.10
CA GLN A 1066 -4.39 -14.20 -18.26
C GLN A 1066 -5.08 -12.92 -18.78
N ASP A 1067 -4.49 -12.28 -19.78
CA ASP A 1067 -5.00 -11.06 -20.41
C ASP A 1067 -4.66 -11.02 -21.92
N GLN A 1068 -5.11 -9.96 -22.58
CA GLN A 1068 -5.03 -9.72 -24.02
C GLN A 1068 -3.60 -9.84 -24.58
N ILE A 1069 -3.46 -10.47 -25.75
CA ILE A 1069 -2.16 -10.66 -26.43
C ILE A 1069 -1.97 -9.56 -27.47
N TYR A 1070 -0.83 -8.87 -27.41
CA TYR A 1070 -0.53 -7.70 -28.25
C TYR A 1070 0.57 -7.94 -29.28
N SER A 1071 1.46 -8.91 -29.06
CA SER A 1071 2.53 -9.21 -30.01
C SER A 1071 2.94 -10.67 -29.96
N ILE A 1072 3.32 -11.19 -31.13
CA ILE A 1072 3.89 -12.52 -31.31
C ILE A 1072 5.07 -12.36 -32.29
N ALA A 1073 6.16 -13.09 -32.06
CA ALA A 1073 7.30 -13.15 -32.97
C ALA A 1073 7.84 -14.59 -33.03
N PHE A 1074 8.16 -15.09 -34.22
CA PHE A 1074 8.89 -16.36 -34.38
C PHE A 1074 10.39 -16.14 -34.15
N SER A 1075 11.06 -17.16 -33.60
CA SER A 1075 12.52 -17.20 -33.59
C SER A 1075 13.06 -17.31 -35.02
N PRO A 1076 14.27 -16.81 -35.32
CA PRO A 1076 14.82 -16.81 -36.68
C PRO A 1076 14.97 -18.22 -37.30
N ASP A 1077 15.24 -19.22 -36.46
CA ASP A 1077 15.32 -20.63 -36.85
C ASP A 1077 13.93 -21.28 -37.09
N GLY A 1078 12.85 -20.59 -36.74
CA GLY A 1078 11.47 -21.05 -36.85
C GLY A 1078 11.13 -22.21 -35.91
N THR A 1079 11.93 -22.51 -34.89
CA THR A 1079 11.64 -23.62 -33.96
C THR A 1079 10.75 -23.20 -32.78
N GLN A 1080 10.69 -21.90 -32.49
CA GLN A 1080 10.05 -21.32 -31.33
C GLN A 1080 9.32 -20.02 -31.69
N PHE A 1081 8.47 -19.54 -30.77
CA PHE A 1081 7.92 -18.20 -30.83
C PHE A 1081 7.69 -17.61 -29.44
N ALA A 1082 7.72 -16.28 -29.37
CA ALA A 1082 7.40 -15.51 -28.17
C ALA A 1082 6.04 -14.85 -28.33
N SER A 1083 5.27 -14.76 -27.23
CA SER A 1083 4.02 -14.00 -27.16
C SER A 1083 4.04 -13.02 -25.98
N ALA A 1084 3.61 -11.78 -26.21
CA ALA A 1084 3.53 -10.71 -25.23
C ALA A 1084 2.09 -10.35 -24.92
N SER A 1085 1.78 -10.16 -23.63
CA SER A 1085 0.42 -9.91 -23.14
C SER A 1085 0.35 -8.76 -22.13
N LEU A 1086 -0.85 -8.19 -22.00
CA LEU A 1086 -1.18 -7.26 -20.93
C LEU A 1086 -1.15 -7.89 -19.52
N ASP A 1087 -1.03 -9.21 -19.42
CA ASP A 1087 -0.80 -9.90 -18.15
C ASP A 1087 0.61 -9.70 -17.59
N LYS A 1088 1.40 -8.79 -18.20
CA LYS A 1088 2.77 -8.39 -17.82
C LYS A 1088 3.84 -9.43 -18.15
N THR A 1089 3.46 -10.52 -18.82
CA THR A 1089 4.37 -11.62 -19.12
C THR A 1089 4.64 -11.76 -20.61
N ILE A 1090 5.77 -12.41 -20.89
CA ILE A 1090 6.09 -12.96 -22.20
C ILE A 1090 6.14 -14.47 -22.05
N LYS A 1091 5.54 -15.22 -22.97
CA LYS A 1091 5.62 -16.68 -22.98
C LYS A 1091 6.43 -17.13 -24.19
N LEU A 1092 7.39 -18.02 -23.94
CA LEU A 1092 8.16 -18.70 -24.98
C LEU A 1092 7.58 -20.08 -25.24
N TRP A 1093 7.34 -20.39 -26.50
CA TRP A 1093 6.68 -21.59 -26.93
C TRP A 1093 7.52 -22.29 -27.99
N LEU A 1094 7.49 -23.62 -27.99
CA LEU A 1094 7.92 -24.40 -29.15
C LEU A 1094 6.86 -24.30 -30.25
N ILE A 1095 7.28 -24.47 -31.49
CA ILE A 1095 6.42 -24.34 -32.67
C ILE A 1095 5.20 -25.29 -32.64
N GLU A 1096 5.28 -26.45 -31.99
CA GLU A 1096 4.14 -27.36 -31.75
C GLU A 1096 3.15 -26.89 -30.66
N GLY A 1097 3.41 -25.73 -30.04
CA GLY A 1097 2.57 -25.10 -29.03
C GLY A 1097 2.78 -25.62 -27.60
N ARG A 1098 3.97 -26.12 -27.28
CA ARG A 1098 4.37 -26.44 -25.89
C ARG A 1098 5.04 -25.22 -25.25
N LEU A 1099 4.62 -24.85 -24.04
CA LEU A 1099 5.23 -23.75 -23.29
C LEU A 1099 6.64 -24.16 -22.80
N ILE A 1100 7.64 -23.32 -23.06
CA ILE A 1100 9.03 -23.47 -22.61
C ILE A 1100 9.20 -22.79 -21.25
N THR A 1101 8.91 -21.48 -21.20
CA THR A 1101 9.04 -20.68 -19.99
C THR A 1101 8.18 -19.41 -20.07
N THR A 1102 7.96 -18.76 -18.93
CA THR A 1102 7.27 -17.47 -18.82
C THR A 1102 8.24 -16.42 -18.29
N LEU A 1103 8.55 -15.41 -19.10
CA LEU A 1103 9.39 -14.28 -18.72
C LEU A 1103 8.53 -13.25 -18.02
N SER A 1104 8.89 -12.95 -16.77
CA SER A 1104 8.15 -12.03 -15.90
C SER A 1104 9.14 -11.02 -15.35
N GLY A 1105 9.08 -9.78 -15.83
CA GLY A 1105 10.00 -8.73 -15.40
C GLY A 1105 9.54 -7.31 -15.70
N HIS A 1106 8.60 -7.15 -16.63
CA HIS A 1106 7.85 -5.92 -16.77
C HIS A 1106 6.86 -5.74 -15.61
N THR A 1107 6.61 -4.49 -15.21
CA THR A 1107 5.70 -4.16 -14.10
C THR A 1107 4.28 -3.80 -14.55
N ASP A 1108 4.11 -3.60 -15.86
CA ASP A 1108 2.86 -3.33 -16.57
C ASP A 1108 2.83 -4.12 -17.90
N GLY A 1109 1.72 -4.08 -18.62
CA GLY A 1109 1.44 -4.93 -19.79
C GLY A 1109 2.44 -4.78 -20.94
N VAL A 1110 2.87 -5.91 -21.51
CA VAL A 1110 3.86 -5.98 -22.58
C VAL A 1110 3.16 -5.82 -23.93
N ARG A 1111 3.61 -4.85 -24.74
CA ARG A 1111 2.98 -4.49 -26.01
C ARG A 1111 3.67 -5.09 -27.24
N SER A 1112 4.97 -5.33 -27.18
CA SER A 1112 5.75 -5.78 -28.33
C SER A 1112 6.91 -6.68 -27.91
N VAL A 1113 7.21 -7.69 -28.73
CA VAL A 1113 8.39 -8.56 -28.63
C VAL A 1113 9.07 -8.72 -29.98
N ALA A 1114 10.40 -8.83 -29.99
CA ALA A 1114 11.20 -9.08 -31.18
C ALA A 1114 12.44 -9.92 -30.84
N PHE A 1115 12.75 -10.95 -31.65
CA PHE A 1115 13.99 -11.72 -31.52
C PHE A 1115 15.16 -10.97 -32.18
N SER A 1116 16.36 -11.14 -31.64
CA SER A 1116 17.57 -10.79 -32.39
C SER A 1116 17.73 -11.72 -33.60
N PRO A 1117 18.42 -11.29 -34.67
CA PRO A 1117 18.59 -12.10 -35.89
C PRO A 1117 19.28 -13.46 -35.66
N ASP A 1118 20.13 -13.57 -34.64
CA ASP A 1118 20.78 -14.81 -34.22
C ASP A 1118 19.93 -15.68 -33.28
N GLY A 1119 18.79 -15.17 -32.80
CA GLY A 1119 17.90 -15.83 -31.86
C GLY A 1119 18.41 -15.90 -30.42
N ALA A 1120 19.58 -15.32 -30.11
CA ALA A 1120 20.18 -15.37 -28.78
C ALA A 1120 19.50 -14.43 -27.77
N LEU A 1121 18.92 -13.34 -28.26
CA LEU A 1121 18.25 -12.32 -27.45
C LEU A 1121 16.78 -12.18 -27.86
N LEU A 1122 15.98 -11.71 -26.91
CA LEU A 1122 14.62 -11.24 -27.14
C LEU A 1122 14.50 -9.83 -26.58
N ALA A 1123 13.95 -8.88 -27.32
CA ALA A 1123 13.61 -7.57 -26.78
C ALA A 1123 12.09 -7.51 -26.56
N SER A 1124 11.67 -6.84 -25.49
CA SER A 1124 10.26 -6.60 -25.18
C SER A 1124 10.01 -5.16 -24.76
N ALA A 1125 8.91 -4.58 -25.23
CA ALA A 1125 8.47 -3.23 -24.88
C ALA A 1125 7.17 -3.25 -24.08
N SER A 1126 7.07 -2.39 -23.06
CA SER A 1126 5.94 -2.39 -22.13
C SER A 1126 5.40 -0.99 -21.80
N ARG A 1127 4.18 -0.99 -21.26
CA ARG A 1127 3.52 0.17 -20.64
C ARG A 1127 4.26 0.70 -19.41
N ASP A 1128 5.16 -0.10 -18.83
CA ASP A 1128 6.03 0.33 -17.73
C ASP A 1128 7.14 1.30 -18.16
N ARG A 1129 7.11 1.74 -19.42
CA ARG A 1129 8.02 2.73 -20.02
C ARG A 1129 9.43 2.20 -20.27
N THR A 1130 9.63 0.89 -20.18
CA THR A 1130 10.93 0.25 -20.42
C THR A 1130 10.92 -0.67 -21.62
N VAL A 1131 12.11 -0.91 -22.17
CA VAL A 1131 12.40 -2.08 -22.99
C VAL A 1131 13.26 -3.03 -22.18
N ILE A 1132 13.01 -4.32 -22.24
CA ILE A 1132 13.86 -5.35 -21.64
C ILE A 1132 14.46 -6.20 -22.75
N VAL A 1133 15.78 -6.37 -22.73
CA VAL A 1133 16.50 -7.31 -23.59
C VAL A 1133 16.83 -8.54 -22.77
N TRP A 1134 16.19 -9.66 -23.07
CA TRP A 1134 16.34 -10.95 -22.41
C TRP A 1134 17.45 -11.75 -23.08
N ASN A 1135 18.36 -12.30 -22.28
CA ASN A 1135 19.34 -13.26 -22.74
C ASN A 1135 18.72 -14.66 -22.74
N LEU A 1136 18.26 -15.12 -23.91
CA LEU A 1136 17.54 -16.40 -24.01
C LEU A 1136 18.42 -17.60 -23.70
N ASN A 1137 19.72 -17.51 -23.96
CA ASN A 1137 20.66 -18.57 -23.59
C ASN A 1137 20.70 -18.77 -22.08
N GLN A 1138 20.73 -17.69 -21.29
CA GLN A 1138 20.72 -17.80 -19.83
C GLN A 1138 19.34 -18.24 -19.32
N VAL A 1139 18.29 -17.59 -19.81
CA VAL A 1139 16.90 -17.85 -19.40
C VAL A 1139 16.45 -19.28 -19.63
N THR A 1140 16.81 -19.89 -20.77
CA THR A 1140 16.33 -21.22 -21.13
C THR A 1140 17.21 -22.36 -20.64
N LYS A 1141 18.51 -22.11 -20.41
CA LYS A 1141 19.47 -23.15 -20.00
C LYS A 1141 19.68 -23.24 -18.50
N THR A 1142 19.36 -22.19 -17.74
CA THR A 1142 19.67 -22.12 -16.31
C THR A 1142 18.41 -22.28 -15.46
N ASN A 1143 18.44 -23.22 -14.53
CA ASN A 1143 17.33 -23.45 -13.59
C ASN A 1143 17.17 -22.24 -12.65
N PRO A 1144 15.97 -21.60 -12.55
CA PRO A 1144 15.73 -20.46 -11.68
C PRO A 1144 16.09 -20.71 -10.20
N THR A 1145 15.99 -21.96 -9.73
CA THR A 1145 16.35 -22.35 -8.37
C THR A 1145 17.85 -22.27 -8.12
N ILE A 1146 18.65 -22.80 -9.06
CA ILE A 1146 20.12 -22.71 -8.99
C ILE A 1146 20.55 -21.25 -9.08
N ALA A 1147 19.90 -20.48 -9.96
CA ALA A 1147 20.16 -19.06 -10.11
C ALA A 1147 19.87 -18.26 -8.84
N ALA A 1148 18.70 -18.47 -8.22
CA ALA A 1148 18.33 -17.86 -6.95
C ALA A 1148 19.33 -18.22 -5.85
N CYS A 1149 19.76 -19.47 -5.78
CA CYS A 1149 20.78 -19.88 -4.81
C CYS A 1149 22.14 -19.22 -5.05
N ARG A 1150 22.59 -19.09 -6.30
CA ARG A 1150 23.81 -18.35 -6.61
C ARG A 1150 23.70 -16.88 -6.21
N TRP A 1151 22.54 -16.26 -6.45
CA TRP A 1151 22.30 -14.86 -6.07
C TRP A 1151 22.25 -14.67 -4.55
N LEU A 1152 21.57 -15.56 -3.82
CA LEU A 1152 21.37 -15.45 -2.37
C LEU A 1152 22.52 -16.03 -1.54
N SER A 1153 23.46 -16.76 -2.14
CA SER A 1153 24.51 -17.53 -1.43
C SER A 1153 25.25 -16.71 -0.38
N ASP A 1154 25.76 -15.55 -0.79
CA ASP A 1154 26.56 -14.66 0.07
C ASP A 1154 25.71 -14.15 1.24
N TYR A 1155 24.48 -13.72 0.97
CA TYR A 1155 23.56 -13.25 1.99
C TYR A 1155 23.13 -14.36 2.99
N LEU A 1156 22.76 -15.55 2.49
CA LEU A 1156 22.33 -16.67 3.34
C LEU A 1156 23.46 -17.17 4.24
N SER A 1157 24.70 -17.09 3.78
CA SER A 1157 25.87 -17.51 4.55
C SER A 1157 26.32 -16.46 5.57
N THR A 1158 26.31 -15.18 5.22
CA THR A 1158 26.93 -14.12 6.05
C THR A 1158 25.97 -13.32 6.92
N ASN A 1159 24.68 -13.21 6.55
CA ASN A 1159 23.78 -12.32 7.28
C ASN A 1159 23.41 -12.87 8.67
N VAL A 1160 23.70 -12.10 9.73
CA VAL A 1160 23.47 -12.48 11.13
C VAL A 1160 22.01 -12.47 11.57
N ALA A 1161 21.12 -11.75 10.86
CA ALA A 1161 19.71 -11.62 11.21
C ALA A 1161 18.83 -12.76 10.71
N LEU A 1162 19.40 -13.72 9.96
CA LEU A 1162 18.66 -14.85 9.39
C LEU A 1162 18.44 -15.98 10.39
N GLU A 1163 17.24 -16.57 10.32
CA GLU A 1163 16.92 -17.82 11.01
C GLU A 1163 17.73 -18.98 10.44
N GLU A 1164 18.04 -19.97 11.27
CA GLU A 1164 18.89 -21.12 10.88
C GLU A 1164 18.26 -21.96 9.75
N SER A 1165 16.92 -22.01 9.68
CA SER A 1165 16.19 -22.65 8.58
C SER A 1165 16.46 -22.00 7.23
N ASP A 1166 16.56 -20.67 7.15
CA ASP A 1166 16.79 -19.96 5.88
C ASP A 1166 18.19 -20.21 5.33
N ARG A 1167 19.18 -20.35 6.22
CA ARG A 1167 20.55 -20.70 5.84
C ARG A 1167 20.66 -22.06 5.14
N SER A 1168 19.64 -22.91 5.29
CA SER A 1168 19.58 -24.23 4.66
C SER A 1168 18.85 -24.26 3.31
N LEU A 1169 18.23 -23.16 2.87
CA LEU A 1169 17.40 -23.12 1.65
C LEU A 1169 18.13 -23.59 0.38
N CYS A 1170 19.46 -23.41 0.33
CA CYS A 1170 20.29 -23.80 -0.81
C CYS A 1170 21.14 -25.04 -0.58
N LYS A 1171 20.99 -25.73 0.56
CA LYS A 1171 21.76 -26.95 0.84
C LYS A 1171 21.29 -28.08 -0.09
N GLY A 1172 22.23 -28.67 -0.83
CA GLY A 1172 21.96 -29.79 -1.74
C GLY A 1172 21.51 -29.40 -3.15
N ILE A 1173 21.47 -28.11 -3.46
CA ILE A 1173 21.15 -27.58 -4.79
C ILE A 1173 22.48 -27.16 -5.45
N GLN A 1174 23.02 -27.98 -6.36
CA GLN A 1174 24.25 -27.71 -7.11
C GLN A 1174 23.99 -27.63 -8.61
#